data_AF-A0A844D5V1-F1
#
_entry.id   AF-A0A844D5V1-F1
#
_cell.length_a   1.000
_cell.length_b   1.000
_cell.length_c   1.000
_cell.angle_alpha   90.00
_cell.angle_beta   90.00
_cell.angle_gamma   90.00
#
_symmetry.space_group_name_H-M   'P 1'
#
loop_
_entity.id
_entity.type
_entity.pdbx_description
1 polymer ?
#
loop_
_entity_poly.entity_id
_entity_poly.type
_entity_poly.pdbx_seq_one_letter_code
_entity_poly.pdbx_strand_id
1 'polypeptide(L)'
;MPITKLMEGLPSRTMPQAEFDAASEKYMAELPDWGDEANSLEENVNAKEASATAAAATAITKANEASDSADDAQLFKEQASSFADAAAESANAAHASELAAANSSTSLTANSTTAVVLGNGTKVFTVPAGKQFPPGELLQVGSTGTPAARMFGTVASYVGTTLTVTTTLTEGPAGTYSDWVITPGGARGPGGGTAGGQLTGALDELKGTAPASSATPDVWNAGGNYVPITQTATITGLPNASQPGAKRTLKAESTFSITSSTNFFVHGGSTVINPGDELDIVADTVSKFLVTVRRNNGAGAGATGRNTQVLKASTVWAAQITGWHTVMLVGAAGSGACAIGVGGARAAASGSSTAGIVLKTFYATAGDTYTLVLGARGASVTTPSTGANVALNGNDAVDSTFVGGSVSLTAGGGKKGNATVGSTSSTVAAGAVGGTASGGDYNFPGSPSGSVTITMSGAGIQCNGASGGAAPPYKGSANKSGDVQVTSGGGGSIMAASGGAGVGGKSGNVTLTNDMSASAGANAYSPSANVTNSVLGTAPVIDTDFLNILLSIPLNLTGASTNAVQNATSGTASSGAGTGGTIGSGIPTTIGSGSASMLGGTGGVTCQTGSSGMTMSSGDSTYGGGTGGVSLSSGSLVSATLTSGNGGQAFAVIISP
;
A
#
# COMPACT_ATOMS: atom_id res chain seq x y z
N MET A 1 12.61 -64.10 13.13
CA MET A 1 12.69 -64.74 14.45
C MET A 1 13.84 -65.73 14.40
N PRO A 2 14.84 -65.65 15.30
CA PRO A 2 15.81 -66.73 15.41
C PRO A 2 15.07 -67.99 15.86
N ILE A 3 15.24 -69.10 15.14
CA ILE A 3 14.81 -70.42 15.60
C ILE A 3 15.72 -70.75 16.77
N THR A 4 15.29 -70.35 17.97
CA THR A 4 16.13 -70.44 19.15
C THR A 4 15.91 -71.82 19.77
N LYS A 5 16.93 -72.67 19.60
CA LYS A 5 17.13 -73.99 20.24
C LYS A 5 16.62 -75.19 19.41
N LEU A 6 17.58 -75.96 18.85
CA LEU A 6 17.34 -77.36 18.52
C LEU A 6 17.04 -78.10 19.83
N MET A 7 15.86 -78.71 19.95
CA MET A 7 15.46 -79.45 21.15
C MET A 7 16.45 -80.58 21.43
N GLU A 8 17.04 -80.60 22.64
CA GLU A 8 17.89 -81.68 23.09
C GLU A 8 17.06 -82.84 23.64
N GLY A 9 17.34 -84.06 23.16
CA GLY A 9 16.65 -85.27 23.58
C GLY A 9 15.49 -85.69 22.68
N LEU A 10 15.64 -85.58 21.35
CA LEU A 10 14.64 -86.11 20.40
C LEU A 10 14.42 -87.62 20.63
N PRO A 11 13.16 -88.10 20.61
CA PRO A 11 12.87 -89.52 20.73
C PRO A 11 13.61 -90.32 19.65
N SER A 12 14.47 -91.26 20.07
CA SER A 12 15.17 -92.17 19.16
C SER A 12 14.64 -93.58 19.28
N ARG A 13 14.55 -94.29 18.14
CA ARG A 13 14.16 -95.71 18.09
C ARG A 13 15.14 -96.64 18.83
N THR A 14 16.29 -96.13 19.24
CA THR A 14 17.30 -96.87 20.01
C THR A 14 17.14 -96.69 21.53
N MET A 15 16.22 -95.83 21.99
CA MET A 15 15.96 -95.61 23.42
C MET A 15 15.06 -96.71 23.99
N PRO A 16 15.22 -97.08 25.28
CA PRO A 16 14.23 -97.85 26.01
C PRO A 16 12.85 -97.18 25.96
N GLN A 17 11.76 -97.97 25.91
CA GLN A 17 10.39 -97.45 25.73
C GLN A 17 10.03 -96.32 26.71
N ALA A 18 10.40 -96.46 27.99
CA ALA A 18 10.12 -95.44 28.99
C ALA A 18 10.85 -94.11 28.74
N GLU A 19 12.08 -94.16 28.21
CA GLU A 19 12.84 -92.95 27.82
C GLU A 19 12.29 -92.35 26.53
N PHE A 20 11.82 -93.18 25.60
CA PHE A 20 11.15 -92.72 24.38
C PHE A 20 9.83 -91.99 24.69
N ASP A 21 9.03 -92.54 25.61
CA ASP A 21 7.77 -91.94 26.03
C ASP A 21 8.01 -90.60 26.74
N ALA A 22 8.98 -90.55 27.67
CA ALA A 22 9.37 -89.30 28.34
C ALA A 22 9.95 -88.26 27.39
N ALA A 23 10.75 -88.67 26.39
CA ALA A 23 11.26 -87.78 25.35
C ALA A 23 10.13 -87.28 24.43
N SER A 24 9.12 -88.12 24.15
CA SER A 24 7.97 -87.75 23.33
C SER A 24 7.04 -86.77 24.05
N GLU A 25 6.75 -87.00 25.34
CA GLU A 25 5.98 -86.05 26.15
C GLU A 25 6.71 -84.71 26.28
N LYS A 26 8.02 -84.74 26.52
CA LYS A 26 8.84 -83.52 26.55
C LYS A 26 8.84 -82.81 25.21
N TYR A 27 8.98 -83.52 24.09
CA TYR A 27 8.90 -82.94 22.74
C TYR A 27 7.54 -82.30 22.46
N MET A 28 6.45 -82.97 22.83
CA MET A 28 5.10 -82.44 22.65
C MET A 28 4.80 -81.23 23.56
N ALA A 29 5.41 -81.17 24.75
CA ALA A 29 5.30 -80.05 25.67
C ALA A 29 6.23 -78.86 25.31
N GLU A 30 7.34 -79.12 24.62
CA GLU A 30 8.30 -78.10 24.17
C GLU A 30 8.00 -77.57 22.76
N LEU A 31 7.11 -78.21 21.99
CA LEU A 31 6.59 -77.65 20.74
C LEU A 31 6.02 -76.25 21.04
N PRO A 32 6.58 -75.18 20.46
CA PRO A 32 6.00 -73.85 20.59
C PRO A 32 4.55 -73.90 20.15
N ASP A 33 3.66 -73.17 20.83
CA ASP A 33 2.29 -72.98 20.38
C ASP A 33 2.32 -72.29 19.01
N TRP A 34 2.31 -73.10 17.95
CA TRP A 34 2.43 -72.67 16.55
C TRP A 34 1.36 -71.63 16.17
N GLY A 35 0.26 -71.62 16.91
CA GLY A 35 -0.80 -70.62 16.79
C GLY A 35 -0.32 -69.20 17.07
N ASP A 36 0.50 -68.98 18.11
CA ASP A 36 0.96 -67.64 18.49
C ASP A 36 1.95 -67.06 17.47
N GLU A 37 2.88 -67.89 16.99
CA GLU A 37 3.82 -67.48 15.94
C GLU A 37 3.11 -67.20 14.61
N ALA A 38 2.11 -68.02 14.24
CA ALA A 38 1.30 -67.81 13.05
C ALA A 38 0.46 -66.52 13.13
N ASN A 39 -0.19 -66.27 14.29
CA ASN A 39 -0.94 -65.04 14.54
C ASN A 39 -0.03 -63.80 14.47
N SER A 40 1.16 -63.87 15.06
CA SER A 40 2.14 -62.76 14.98
C SER A 40 2.63 -62.49 13.56
N LEU A 41 2.81 -63.56 12.76
CA LEU A 41 3.15 -63.42 11.34
C LEU A 41 2.02 -62.78 10.54
N GLU A 42 0.77 -63.21 10.76
CA GLU A 42 -0.41 -62.61 10.13
C GLU A 42 -0.52 -61.11 10.46
N GLU A 43 -0.38 -60.73 11.73
CA GLU A 43 -0.34 -59.33 12.14
C GLU A 43 0.77 -58.54 11.43
N ASN A 44 1.98 -59.12 11.33
CA ASN A 44 3.10 -58.48 10.63
C ASN A 44 2.85 -58.30 9.14
N VAL A 45 2.27 -59.31 8.47
CA VAL A 45 1.93 -59.26 7.05
C VAL A 45 0.85 -58.22 6.81
N ASN A 46 -0.23 -58.20 7.60
CA ASN A 46 -1.30 -57.22 7.50
C ASN A 46 -0.79 -55.79 7.73
N ALA A 47 0.11 -55.58 8.71
CA ALA A 47 0.73 -54.28 8.95
C ALA A 47 1.61 -53.80 7.78
N LYS A 48 2.35 -54.73 7.14
CA LYS A 48 3.16 -54.43 5.94
C LYS A 48 2.29 -54.14 4.72
N GLU A 49 1.19 -54.87 4.54
CA GLU A 49 0.22 -54.62 3.47
C GLU A 49 -0.42 -53.23 3.59
N ALA A 50 -0.84 -52.86 4.80
CA ALA A 50 -1.37 -51.52 5.08
C ALA A 50 -0.32 -50.42 4.80
N SER A 51 0.93 -50.63 5.23
CA SER A 51 2.03 -49.70 4.99
C SER A 51 2.34 -49.55 3.50
N ALA A 52 2.36 -50.66 2.75
CA ALA A 52 2.57 -50.66 1.30
C ALA A 52 1.44 -49.93 0.57
N THR A 53 0.19 -50.13 0.98
CA THR A 53 -0.98 -49.44 0.42
C THR A 53 -0.92 -47.94 0.65
N ALA A 54 -0.56 -47.50 1.86
CA ALA A 54 -0.39 -46.08 2.18
C ALA A 54 0.77 -45.43 1.40
N ALA A 55 1.89 -46.14 1.24
CA ALA A 55 3.02 -45.69 0.44
C ALA A 55 2.65 -45.53 -1.04
N ALA A 56 1.89 -46.48 -1.60
CA ALA A 56 1.38 -46.41 -2.97
C ALA A 56 0.43 -45.22 -3.18
N ALA A 57 -0.49 -44.98 -2.25
CA ALA A 57 -1.39 -43.82 -2.30
C ALA A 57 -0.60 -42.48 -2.26
N THR A 58 0.42 -42.41 -1.40
CA THR A 58 1.31 -41.23 -1.32
C THR A 58 2.07 -41.01 -2.62
N ALA A 59 2.59 -42.08 -3.23
CA ALA A 59 3.29 -42.01 -4.51
C ALA A 59 2.38 -41.51 -5.64
N ILE A 60 1.11 -41.96 -5.67
CA ILE A 60 0.11 -41.48 -6.64
C ILE A 60 -0.14 -39.98 -6.46
N THR A 61 -0.37 -39.51 -5.23
CA THR A 61 -0.56 -38.09 -4.96
C THR A 61 0.64 -37.27 -5.42
N LYS A 62 1.87 -37.72 -5.14
CA LYS A 62 3.10 -37.03 -5.56
C LYS A 62 3.29 -37.02 -7.08
N ALA A 63 2.88 -38.09 -7.77
CA ALA A 63 2.90 -38.14 -9.22
C ALA A 63 1.91 -37.12 -9.83
N ASN A 64 0.72 -36.98 -9.25
CA ASN A 64 -0.27 -35.99 -9.69
C ASN A 64 0.22 -34.56 -9.43
N GLU A 65 0.74 -34.26 -8.24
CA GLU A 65 1.32 -32.94 -7.93
C GLU A 65 2.47 -32.56 -8.89
N ALA A 66 3.29 -33.54 -9.28
CA ALA A 66 4.36 -33.33 -10.25
C ALA A 66 3.82 -33.09 -11.67
N SER A 67 2.75 -33.78 -12.05
CA SER A 67 2.05 -33.56 -13.32
C SER A 67 1.46 -32.15 -13.38
N ASP A 68 0.73 -31.73 -12.34
CA ASP A 68 0.13 -30.39 -12.25
C ASP A 68 1.22 -29.30 -12.33
N SER A 69 2.35 -29.52 -11.65
CA SER A 69 3.49 -28.59 -11.70
C SER A 69 4.12 -28.50 -13.09
N ALA A 70 4.10 -29.58 -13.88
CA ALA A 70 4.60 -29.60 -15.25
C ALA A 70 3.65 -28.85 -16.20
N ASP A 71 2.34 -29.00 -16.02
CA ASP A 71 1.31 -28.28 -16.78
C ASP A 71 1.37 -26.77 -16.51
N ASP A 72 1.50 -26.38 -15.25
CA ASP A 72 1.70 -24.97 -14.85
C ASP A 72 2.97 -24.38 -15.50
N ALA A 73 4.07 -25.13 -15.51
CA ALA A 73 5.31 -24.70 -16.17
C ALA A 73 5.16 -24.53 -17.68
N GLN A 74 4.38 -25.39 -18.34
CA GLN A 74 4.05 -25.24 -19.75
C GLN A 74 3.20 -24.00 -20.01
N LEU A 75 2.18 -23.76 -19.19
CA LEU A 75 1.34 -22.56 -19.30
C LEU A 75 2.16 -21.27 -19.16
N PHE A 76 3.09 -21.22 -18.19
CA PHE A 76 3.98 -20.07 -18.04
C PHE A 76 4.90 -19.87 -19.24
N LYS A 77 5.40 -20.94 -19.85
CA LYS A 77 6.20 -20.86 -21.09
C LYS A 77 5.38 -20.25 -22.24
N GLU A 78 4.13 -20.67 -22.40
CA GLU A 78 3.23 -20.15 -23.45
C GLU A 78 2.91 -18.67 -23.24
N GLN A 79 2.62 -18.27 -21.99
CA GLN A 79 2.41 -16.87 -21.64
C GLN A 79 3.65 -16.01 -21.89
N ALA A 80 4.84 -16.51 -21.54
CA ALA A 80 6.09 -15.80 -21.80
C ALA A 80 6.34 -15.59 -23.30
N SER A 81 6.00 -16.57 -24.14
CA SER A 81 6.06 -16.43 -25.60
C SER A 81 5.11 -15.35 -26.10
N SER A 82 3.86 -15.36 -25.64
CA SER A 82 2.86 -14.35 -26.00
C SER A 82 3.29 -12.93 -25.62
N PHE A 83 3.88 -12.75 -24.43
CA PHE A 83 4.43 -11.46 -24.02
C PHE A 83 5.62 -11.02 -24.88
N ALA A 84 6.48 -11.95 -25.30
CA ALA A 84 7.59 -11.63 -26.20
C ALA A 84 7.10 -11.17 -27.59
N ASP A 85 6.06 -11.83 -28.13
CA ASP A 85 5.45 -11.47 -29.41
C ASP A 85 4.79 -10.09 -29.32
N ALA A 86 4.00 -9.83 -28.27
CA ALA A 86 3.37 -8.53 -28.04
C ALA A 86 4.41 -7.39 -27.89
N ALA A 87 5.54 -7.66 -27.23
CA ALA A 87 6.63 -6.70 -27.12
C ALA A 87 7.28 -6.41 -28.48
N ALA A 88 7.47 -7.43 -29.32
CA ALA A 88 8.01 -7.28 -30.68
C ALA A 88 7.06 -6.49 -31.59
N GLU A 89 5.75 -6.76 -31.52
CA GLU A 89 4.74 -5.99 -32.25
C GLU A 89 4.71 -4.52 -31.83
N SER A 90 4.78 -4.25 -30.52
CA SER A 90 4.84 -2.89 -29.98
C SER A 90 6.09 -2.13 -30.47
N ALA A 91 7.26 -2.79 -30.47
CA ALA A 91 8.50 -2.22 -30.99
C ALA A 91 8.39 -1.87 -32.49
N ASN A 92 7.78 -2.75 -33.29
CA ASN A 92 7.55 -2.50 -34.71
C ASN A 92 6.57 -1.33 -34.95
N ALA A 93 5.51 -1.23 -34.16
CA ALA A 93 4.54 -0.13 -34.23
C ALA A 93 5.18 1.22 -33.87
N ALA A 94 6.05 1.24 -32.87
CA ALA A 94 6.82 2.43 -32.49
C ALA A 94 7.76 2.88 -33.62
N HIS A 95 8.51 1.95 -34.22
CA HIS A 95 9.40 2.25 -35.35
C HIS A 95 8.64 2.74 -36.59
N ALA A 96 7.49 2.15 -36.91
CA ALA A 96 6.64 2.61 -38.01
C ALA A 96 6.12 4.04 -37.76
N SER A 97 5.77 4.37 -36.51
CA SER A 97 5.32 5.71 -36.11
C SER A 97 6.45 6.74 -36.21
N GLU A 98 7.67 6.38 -35.80
CA GLU A 98 8.87 7.22 -35.97
C GLU A 98 9.11 7.56 -37.45
N LEU A 99 9.08 6.55 -38.33
CA LEU A 99 9.27 6.74 -39.77
C LEU A 99 8.16 7.62 -40.38
N ALA A 100 6.91 7.42 -39.97
CA ALA A 100 5.78 8.24 -40.42
C ALA A 100 5.93 9.71 -39.99
N ALA A 101 6.36 9.95 -38.75
CA ALA A 101 6.61 11.30 -38.23
C ALA A 101 7.78 11.99 -38.95
N ALA A 102 8.88 11.27 -39.18
CA ALA A 102 10.03 11.77 -39.93
C ALA A 102 9.66 12.14 -41.39
N ASN A 103 8.91 11.27 -42.07
CA ASN A 103 8.42 11.54 -43.43
C ASN A 103 7.48 12.75 -43.47
N SER A 104 6.59 12.90 -42.48
CA SER A 104 5.68 14.04 -42.38
C SER A 104 6.45 15.36 -42.21
N SER A 105 7.46 15.40 -41.34
CA SER A 105 8.31 16.58 -41.12
C SER A 105 9.06 17.02 -42.39
N THR A 106 9.66 16.06 -43.10
CA THR A 106 10.39 16.37 -44.36
C THR A 106 9.48 16.87 -45.49
N SER A 107 8.18 16.52 -45.48
CA SER A 107 7.22 16.98 -46.48
C SER A 107 6.83 18.45 -46.33
N LEU A 108 7.02 19.04 -45.14
CA LEU A 108 6.64 20.42 -44.82
C LEU A 108 7.75 21.43 -45.11
N THR A 109 9.02 21.01 -45.19
CA THR A 109 10.15 21.93 -45.44
C THR A 109 10.73 21.75 -46.83
N ALA A 110 10.97 22.84 -47.55
CA ALA A 110 11.64 22.82 -48.85
C ALA A 110 12.82 23.78 -48.90
N ASN A 111 13.87 23.39 -49.62
CA ASN A 111 15.00 24.26 -49.93
C ASN A 111 14.88 24.70 -51.40
N SER A 112 15.15 25.97 -51.69
CA SER A 112 15.16 26.52 -53.05
C SER A 112 16.43 27.31 -53.32
N THR A 113 17.07 27.03 -54.45
CA THR A 113 18.21 27.77 -54.96
C THR A 113 17.84 28.87 -55.96
N THR A 114 16.54 29.15 -56.11
CA THR A 114 16.06 30.15 -57.06
C THR A 114 16.47 31.55 -56.61
N ALA A 115 17.14 32.29 -57.48
CA ALA A 115 17.50 33.69 -57.21
C ALA A 115 16.23 34.56 -57.21
N VAL A 116 15.83 35.03 -56.04
CA VAL A 116 14.61 35.83 -55.84
C VAL A 116 14.96 37.11 -55.10
N VAL A 117 14.46 38.25 -55.60
CA VAL A 117 14.58 39.55 -54.93
C VAL A 117 13.62 39.56 -53.73
N LEU A 118 14.14 39.89 -52.55
CA LEU A 118 13.35 40.13 -51.35
C LEU A 118 12.38 41.31 -51.60
N GLY A 119 11.09 41.03 -51.60
CA GLY A 119 10.05 42.06 -51.73
C GLY A 119 8.64 41.47 -51.76
N ASN A 120 7.64 42.34 -51.66
CA ASN A 120 6.24 41.94 -51.77
C ASN A 120 5.86 41.55 -53.21
N GLY A 121 4.70 40.92 -53.36
CA GLY A 121 4.15 40.47 -54.64
C GLY A 121 4.38 38.97 -54.91
N THR A 122 4.06 38.53 -56.11
CA THR A 122 4.17 37.12 -56.51
C THR A 122 5.64 36.73 -56.73
N LYS A 123 6.07 35.66 -56.07
CA LYS A 123 7.41 35.06 -56.17
C LYS A 123 7.28 33.61 -56.61
N VAL A 124 8.21 33.16 -57.45
CA VAL A 124 8.25 31.79 -57.96
C VAL A 124 9.55 31.14 -57.49
N PHE A 125 9.43 29.97 -56.88
CA PHE A 125 10.52 29.16 -56.39
C PHE A 125 10.50 27.81 -57.09
N THR A 126 11.69 27.31 -57.45
CA THR A 126 11.89 25.91 -57.77
C THR A 126 12.20 25.16 -56.47
N VAL A 127 11.35 24.20 -56.11
CA VAL A 127 11.46 23.37 -54.90
C VAL A 127 11.36 21.89 -55.30
N PRO A 128 11.81 20.94 -54.47
CA PRO A 128 11.57 19.52 -54.74
C PRO A 128 10.08 19.22 -54.89
N ALA A 129 9.72 18.22 -55.71
CA ALA A 129 8.34 17.74 -55.83
C ALA A 129 7.86 17.02 -54.56
N GLY A 130 6.53 16.88 -54.40
CA GLY A 130 5.93 16.09 -53.31
C GLY A 130 5.87 16.78 -51.94
N LYS A 131 6.02 18.11 -51.88
CA LYS A 131 5.88 18.89 -50.64
C LYS A 131 4.41 19.21 -50.33
N GLN A 132 4.09 19.40 -49.05
CA GLN A 132 2.72 19.75 -48.61
C GLN A 132 2.52 21.26 -48.59
N PHE A 133 2.43 21.87 -49.78
CA PHE A 133 2.13 23.29 -49.95
C PHE A 133 0.82 23.47 -50.74
N PRO A 134 -0.35 23.19 -50.15
CA PRO A 134 -1.61 23.40 -50.83
C PRO A 134 -1.91 24.90 -51.00
N PRO A 135 -2.63 25.31 -52.06
CA PRO A 135 -3.01 26.70 -52.26
C PRO A 135 -3.75 27.29 -51.06
N GLY A 136 -3.42 28.53 -50.70
CA GLY A 136 -4.00 29.25 -49.57
C GLY A 136 -3.23 29.12 -48.25
N GLU A 137 -2.34 28.13 -48.11
CA GLU A 137 -1.53 27.98 -46.91
C GLU A 137 -0.52 29.12 -46.73
N LEU A 138 -0.28 29.49 -45.48
CA LEU A 138 0.69 30.50 -45.13
C LEU A 138 2.09 29.89 -45.08
N LEU A 139 3.06 30.56 -45.69
CA LEU A 139 4.46 30.15 -45.72
C LEU A 139 5.37 31.25 -45.17
N GLN A 140 6.44 30.79 -44.53
CA GLN A 140 7.63 31.58 -44.26
C GLN A 140 8.74 31.13 -45.21
N VAL A 141 9.39 32.08 -45.86
CA VAL A 141 10.52 31.86 -46.76
C VAL A 141 11.70 32.66 -46.24
N GLY A 142 12.74 32.00 -45.72
CA GLY A 142 13.91 32.65 -45.13
C GLY A 142 15.21 32.26 -45.85
N SER A 143 16.14 33.20 -46.00
CA SER A 143 17.49 32.89 -46.50
C SER A 143 18.33 32.20 -45.43
N THR A 144 19.05 31.12 -45.77
CA THR A 144 19.93 30.42 -44.83
C THR A 144 21.15 31.23 -44.43
N GLY A 145 21.77 31.93 -45.38
CA GLY A 145 22.98 32.71 -45.23
C GLY A 145 22.69 34.11 -44.70
N THR A 146 21.43 34.58 -44.78
CA THR A 146 20.99 35.81 -44.13
C THR A 146 19.65 35.59 -43.43
N PRO A 147 19.63 35.01 -42.21
CA PRO A 147 18.38 34.65 -41.51
C PRO A 147 17.43 35.82 -41.21
N ALA A 148 17.93 37.05 -41.23
CA ALA A 148 17.11 38.26 -41.11
C ALA A 148 16.28 38.55 -42.37
N ALA A 149 16.70 38.07 -43.55
CA ALA A 149 16.01 38.23 -44.82
C ALA A 149 14.90 37.17 -44.95
N ARG A 150 13.66 37.59 -44.73
CA ARG A 150 12.49 36.71 -44.67
C ARG A 150 11.31 37.28 -45.44
N MET A 151 10.54 36.41 -46.06
CA MET A 151 9.28 36.71 -46.72
C MET A 151 8.16 35.89 -46.10
N PHE A 152 7.01 36.53 -45.94
CA PHE A 152 5.78 35.89 -45.47
C PHE A 152 4.70 36.06 -46.54
N GLY A 153 4.00 34.98 -46.85
CA GLY A 153 3.02 34.98 -47.93
C GLY A 153 2.14 33.76 -47.92
N THR A 154 1.22 33.70 -48.88
CA THR A 154 0.35 32.53 -49.09
C THR A 154 0.75 31.78 -50.35
N VAL A 155 0.56 30.45 -50.35
CA VAL A 155 0.73 29.63 -51.55
C VAL A 155 -0.33 30.04 -52.58
N ALA A 156 0.10 30.54 -53.73
CA ALA A 156 -0.78 30.78 -54.87
C ALA A 156 -1.00 29.49 -55.67
N SER A 157 0.08 28.73 -55.91
CA SER A 157 0.02 27.42 -56.57
C SER A 157 1.29 26.60 -56.28
N TYR A 158 1.16 25.28 -56.31
CA TYR A 158 2.30 24.37 -56.25
C TYR A 158 2.03 23.17 -57.17
N VAL A 159 2.82 23.04 -58.24
CA VAL A 159 2.68 21.97 -59.24
C VAL A 159 4.06 21.48 -59.65
N GLY A 160 4.28 20.17 -59.57
CA GLY A 160 5.59 19.57 -59.85
C GLY A 160 6.66 20.13 -58.92
N THR A 161 7.61 20.87 -59.48
CA THR A 161 8.71 21.51 -58.74
C THR A 161 8.55 23.04 -58.63
N THR A 162 7.44 23.60 -59.08
CA THR A 162 7.23 25.06 -59.13
C THR A 162 6.26 25.49 -58.03
N LEU A 163 6.75 26.26 -57.08
CA LEU A 163 5.98 26.87 -56.00
C LEU A 163 5.83 28.38 -56.26
N THR A 164 4.59 28.86 -56.36
CA THR A 164 4.28 30.27 -56.47
C THR A 164 3.72 30.77 -55.15
N VAL A 165 4.34 31.80 -54.57
CA VAL A 165 3.95 32.39 -53.28
C VAL A 165 3.60 33.86 -53.50
N THR A 166 2.45 34.29 -52.98
CA THR A 166 2.09 35.71 -52.92
C THR A 166 2.62 36.29 -51.62
N THR A 167 3.77 36.96 -51.69
CA THR A 167 4.42 37.59 -50.53
C THR A 167 3.71 38.90 -50.19
N THR A 168 3.25 39.02 -48.95
CA THR A 168 2.56 40.22 -48.44
C THR A 168 3.43 41.04 -47.50
N LEU A 169 4.50 40.45 -46.97
CA LEU A 169 5.41 41.07 -46.02
C LEU A 169 6.85 40.56 -46.21
N THR A 170 7.81 41.45 -46.03
CA THR A 170 9.23 41.13 -45.98
C THR A 170 9.92 41.73 -44.75
N GLU A 171 10.94 41.05 -44.25
CA GLU A 171 11.84 41.51 -43.19
C GLU A 171 13.29 41.39 -43.65
N GLY A 172 14.17 42.23 -43.11
CA GLY A 172 15.61 42.17 -43.35
C GLY A 172 16.14 43.09 -44.44
N PRO A 173 17.44 43.01 -44.74
CA PRO A 173 18.08 43.86 -45.73
C PRO A 173 17.55 43.55 -47.14
N ALA A 174 17.35 44.59 -47.95
CA ALA A 174 16.96 44.41 -49.35
C ALA A 174 18.08 43.70 -50.13
N GLY A 175 17.73 42.77 -51.01
CA GLY A 175 18.71 41.99 -51.78
C GLY A 175 18.09 40.90 -52.62
N THR A 176 18.93 40.22 -53.41
CA THR A 176 18.58 38.98 -54.11
C THR A 176 19.26 37.83 -53.41
N TYR A 177 18.49 36.80 -53.05
CA TYR A 177 19.01 35.61 -52.37
C TYR A 177 18.64 34.36 -53.15
N SER A 178 19.46 33.31 -53.01
CA SER A 178 19.35 32.06 -53.76
C SER A 178 19.53 30.83 -52.86
N ASP A 179 19.16 30.96 -51.60
CA ASP A 179 19.42 29.97 -50.55
C ASP A 179 18.23 29.92 -49.56
N TRP A 180 17.04 29.71 -50.11
CA TRP A 180 15.79 29.81 -49.37
C TRP A 180 15.44 28.50 -48.67
N VAL A 181 15.01 28.58 -47.41
CA VAL A 181 14.24 27.56 -46.71
C VAL A 181 12.81 28.02 -46.61
N ILE A 182 11.89 27.15 -47.01
CA ILE A 182 10.46 27.40 -47.10
C ILE A 182 9.76 26.44 -46.14
N THR A 183 8.99 26.96 -45.20
CA THR A 183 8.24 26.21 -44.18
C THR A 183 6.83 26.76 -44.03
N PRO A 184 5.86 25.99 -43.49
CA PRO A 184 4.58 26.52 -43.07
C PRO A 184 4.79 27.66 -42.08
N GLY A 185 4.06 28.75 -42.26
CA GLY A 185 4.10 29.93 -41.42
C GLY A 185 2.75 30.16 -40.74
N GLY A 186 2.75 30.70 -39.52
CA GLY A 186 1.52 31.20 -38.91
C GLY A 186 1.14 32.58 -39.44
N ALA A 187 -0.12 32.98 -39.26
CA ALA A 187 -0.50 34.38 -39.43
C ALA A 187 0.25 35.21 -38.39
N ARG A 188 1.08 36.16 -38.83
CA ARG A 188 1.76 37.06 -37.90
C ARG A 188 0.70 37.91 -37.19
N GLY A 189 0.76 37.98 -35.86
CA GLY A 189 -0.09 38.85 -35.08
C GLY A 189 0.05 40.32 -35.50
N PRO A 190 -0.96 41.18 -35.24
CA PRO A 190 -0.86 42.61 -35.50
C PRO A 190 0.43 43.18 -34.92
N GLY A 191 1.06 44.14 -35.61
CA GLY A 191 2.19 44.88 -35.05
C GLY A 191 1.80 45.48 -33.71
N GLY A 192 2.58 45.22 -32.66
CA GLY A 192 2.27 45.66 -31.30
C GLY A 192 2.10 47.18 -31.24
N GLY A 193 0.86 47.65 -31.11
CA GLY A 193 0.56 49.02 -30.72
C GLY A 193 0.93 49.26 -29.25
N THR A 194 0.75 50.50 -28.79
CA THR A 194 1.18 51.08 -27.48
C THR A 194 0.68 50.37 -26.20
N ALA A 195 0.12 49.16 -26.31
CA ALA A 195 -0.20 48.26 -25.20
C ALA A 195 0.58 46.92 -25.24
N GLY A 196 1.63 46.80 -26.07
CA GLY A 196 2.34 45.53 -26.31
C GLY A 196 3.86 45.65 -26.46
N GLY A 197 4.49 46.60 -25.77
CA GLY A 197 5.94 46.59 -25.61
C GLY A 197 6.37 45.53 -24.59
N GLN A 198 7.50 44.85 -24.85
CA GLN A 198 8.16 44.05 -23.82
C GLN A 198 8.47 44.96 -22.62
N LEU A 199 7.77 44.72 -21.51
CA LEU A 199 8.10 45.32 -20.23
C LEU A 199 9.47 44.79 -19.81
N THR A 200 10.52 45.59 -20.00
CA THR A 200 11.85 45.29 -19.45
C THR A 200 11.94 45.60 -17.95
N GLY A 201 10.81 45.88 -17.28
CA GLY A 201 10.69 46.23 -15.87
C GLY A 201 9.32 45.87 -15.29
N ALA A 202 9.12 46.04 -13.98
CA ALA A 202 7.87 45.76 -13.31
C ALA A 202 6.74 46.70 -13.79
N LEU A 203 5.53 46.17 -13.93
CA LEU A 203 4.32 46.98 -14.05
C LEU A 203 3.86 47.34 -12.64
N ASP A 204 4.27 48.51 -12.15
CA ASP A 204 3.87 48.97 -10.82
C ASP A 204 2.43 49.49 -10.83
N GLU A 205 1.62 49.05 -9.87
CA GLU A 205 0.27 49.60 -9.69
C GLU A 205 0.34 51.03 -9.18
N LEU A 206 -0.38 51.95 -9.82
CA LEU A 206 -0.52 53.31 -9.30
C LEU A 206 -1.32 53.28 -7.98
N LYS A 207 -0.76 53.88 -6.92
CA LYS A 207 -1.45 54.05 -5.63
C LYS A 207 -2.47 55.20 -5.70
N GLY A 208 -3.70 54.93 -5.28
CA GLY A 208 -4.79 55.89 -5.15
C GLY A 208 -4.78 56.68 -3.84
N THR A 209 -5.65 57.69 -3.77
CA THR A 209 -5.95 58.43 -2.54
C THR A 209 -7.03 57.70 -1.74
N ALA A 210 -7.02 57.84 -0.41
CA ALA A 210 -8.04 57.22 0.42
C ALA A 210 -9.41 57.90 0.17
N PRO A 211 -10.47 57.14 -0.18
CA PRO A 211 -11.81 57.70 -0.32
C PRO A 211 -12.33 58.17 1.05
N ALA A 212 -13.26 59.14 1.03
CA ALA A 212 -13.88 59.63 2.25
C ALA A 212 -14.69 58.52 2.97
N SER A 213 -14.67 58.52 4.30
CA SER A 213 -15.40 57.57 5.13
C SER A 213 -16.91 57.61 4.83
N SER A 214 -17.46 56.51 4.31
CA SER A 214 -18.85 56.38 3.89
C SER A 214 -19.30 54.92 3.87
N ALA A 215 -20.62 54.67 3.90
CA ALA A 215 -21.17 53.33 3.66
C ALA A 215 -20.98 52.86 2.20
N THR A 216 -20.74 53.80 1.29
CA THR A 216 -20.46 53.56 -0.14
C THR A 216 -19.27 54.39 -0.61
N PRO A 217 -18.03 54.05 -0.20
CA PRO A 217 -16.85 54.81 -0.57
C PRO A 217 -16.60 54.73 -2.09
N ASP A 218 -16.23 55.85 -2.69
CA ASP A 218 -15.93 55.91 -4.12
C ASP A 218 -14.49 55.47 -4.42
N VAL A 219 -14.32 54.16 -4.54
CA VAL A 219 -13.02 53.53 -4.84
C VAL A 219 -12.61 53.67 -6.31
N TRP A 220 -13.53 54.09 -7.19
CA TRP A 220 -13.28 54.19 -8.63
C TRP A 220 -12.62 55.53 -8.99
N ASN A 221 -13.04 56.61 -8.33
CA ASN A 221 -12.48 57.96 -8.49
C ASN A 221 -11.29 58.26 -7.57
N ALA A 222 -10.90 57.33 -6.69
CA ALA A 222 -9.71 57.43 -5.84
C ALA A 222 -8.38 57.55 -6.62
N GLY A 223 -8.38 57.26 -7.92
CA GLY A 223 -7.18 57.13 -8.73
C GLY A 223 -6.42 55.84 -8.42
N GLY A 224 -5.60 55.37 -9.37
CA GLY A 224 -4.80 54.15 -9.17
C GLY A 224 -5.59 52.83 -9.12
N ASN A 225 -4.85 51.72 -9.05
CA ASN A 225 -5.41 50.36 -8.91
C ASN A 225 -5.28 49.83 -7.48
N TYR A 226 -4.39 50.41 -6.68
CA TYR A 226 -4.17 50.09 -5.26
C TYR A 226 -4.62 51.25 -4.37
N VAL A 227 -5.69 51.10 -3.60
CA VAL A 227 -6.34 52.20 -2.87
C VAL A 227 -6.28 51.96 -1.35
N PRO A 228 -5.62 52.82 -0.56
CA PRO A 228 -5.69 52.72 0.90
C PRO A 228 -7.10 53.07 1.40
N ILE A 229 -7.59 52.42 2.44
CA ILE A 229 -8.89 52.73 3.04
C ILE A 229 -8.74 52.93 4.56
N THR A 230 -9.07 54.13 5.02
CA THR A 230 -8.83 54.61 6.40
C THR A 230 -10.14 54.84 7.18
N GLN A 231 -11.27 54.38 6.64
CA GLN A 231 -12.58 54.65 7.21
C GLN A 231 -12.93 53.76 8.40
N THR A 232 -13.89 54.19 9.21
CA THR A 232 -14.47 53.41 10.32
C THR A 232 -15.93 53.03 10.08
N ALA A 233 -16.58 53.64 9.07
CA ALA A 233 -17.95 53.32 8.70
C ALA A 233 -18.07 51.92 8.08
N THR A 234 -19.19 51.25 8.34
CA THR A 234 -19.48 49.94 7.71
C THR A 234 -19.77 50.12 6.22
N ILE A 235 -19.03 49.41 5.36
CA ILE A 235 -19.28 49.42 3.91
C ILE A 235 -20.43 48.46 3.59
N THR A 236 -21.43 48.96 2.89
CA THR A 236 -22.60 48.18 2.44
C THR A 236 -22.72 48.10 0.91
N GLY A 237 -21.91 48.86 0.19
CA GLY A 237 -21.86 48.87 -1.27
C GLY A 237 -20.78 49.81 -1.82
N LEU A 238 -20.77 50.02 -3.14
CA LEU A 238 -19.91 50.96 -3.85
C LEU A 238 -20.70 51.72 -4.91
N PRO A 239 -20.25 52.92 -5.33
CA PRO A 239 -20.76 53.59 -6.52
C PRO A 239 -20.52 52.77 -7.79
N ASN A 240 -21.17 53.15 -8.90
CA ASN A 240 -21.00 52.47 -10.18
C ASN A 240 -19.52 52.49 -10.63
N ALA A 241 -19.01 51.34 -11.05
CA ALA A 241 -17.70 51.23 -11.69
C ALA A 241 -17.72 51.88 -13.08
N SER A 242 -16.54 52.25 -13.58
CA SER A 242 -16.38 52.82 -14.93
C SER A 242 -16.78 51.85 -16.04
N GLN A 243 -16.61 50.54 -15.81
CA GLN A 243 -16.98 49.47 -16.74
C GLN A 243 -17.09 48.12 -16.01
N PRO A 244 -17.82 47.13 -16.58
CA PRO A 244 -17.69 45.74 -16.16
C PRO A 244 -16.24 45.25 -16.27
N GLY A 245 -15.82 44.41 -15.34
CA GLY A 245 -14.46 43.89 -15.23
C GLY A 245 -13.45 44.85 -14.58
N ALA A 246 -13.84 46.07 -14.21
CA ALA A 246 -12.96 46.98 -13.47
C ALA A 246 -12.52 46.34 -12.13
N LYS A 247 -11.22 46.48 -11.82
CA LYS A 247 -10.61 45.90 -10.61
C LYS A 247 -9.93 46.96 -9.74
N ARG A 248 -10.05 46.79 -8.43
CA ARG A 248 -9.33 47.57 -7.42
C ARG A 248 -8.89 46.66 -6.30
N THR A 249 -7.68 46.89 -5.80
CA THR A 249 -7.19 46.31 -4.55
C THR A 249 -7.26 47.39 -3.49
N LEU A 250 -8.05 47.18 -2.44
CA LEU A 250 -8.07 48.07 -1.28
C LEU A 250 -7.15 47.54 -0.19
N LYS A 251 -6.45 48.43 0.52
CA LYS A 251 -5.68 48.07 1.71
C LYS A 251 -6.28 48.74 2.94
N ALA A 252 -6.75 47.97 3.90
CA ALA A 252 -7.27 48.50 5.15
C ALA A 252 -6.15 49.10 6.00
N GLU A 253 -6.29 50.37 6.39
CA GLU A 253 -5.40 51.06 7.33
C GLU A 253 -6.07 51.25 8.71
N SER A 254 -7.38 50.95 8.81
CA SER A 254 -8.21 51.02 10.01
C SER A 254 -9.13 49.80 10.10
N THR A 255 -9.74 49.57 11.27
CA THR A 255 -10.78 48.56 11.44
C THR A 255 -12.14 49.10 10.99
N PHE A 256 -12.87 48.34 10.17
CA PHE A 256 -14.26 48.61 9.78
C PHE A 256 -14.98 47.32 9.42
N SER A 257 -16.31 47.34 9.36
CA SER A 257 -17.09 46.18 8.92
C SER A 257 -17.49 46.29 7.45
N ILE A 258 -17.65 45.16 6.78
CA ILE A 258 -18.29 45.07 5.46
C ILE A 258 -19.50 44.15 5.52
N THR A 259 -20.59 44.57 4.89
CA THR A 259 -21.85 43.83 4.87
C THR A 259 -22.14 43.35 3.46
N SER A 260 -22.26 42.03 3.28
CA SER A 260 -22.63 41.43 2.00
C SER A 260 -24.08 41.76 1.64
N SER A 261 -24.34 42.07 0.37
CA SER A 261 -25.67 42.38 -0.17
C SER A 261 -25.84 41.85 -1.60
N THR A 262 -27.04 41.99 -2.18
CA THR A 262 -27.35 41.53 -3.54
C THR A 262 -26.44 42.16 -4.61
N ASN A 263 -25.95 43.39 -4.38
CA ASN A 263 -25.12 44.13 -5.32
C ASN A 263 -23.66 44.28 -4.84
N PHE A 264 -23.34 43.84 -3.62
CA PHE A 264 -22.01 43.90 -3.03
C PHE A 264 -21.71 42.57 -2.34
N PHE A 265 -21.30 41.58 -3.13
CA PHE A 265 -21.14 40.21 -2.70
C PHE A 265 -19.76 40.00 -2.09
N VAL A 266 -19.72 39.83 -0.77
CA VAL A 266 -18.49 39.49 -0.04
C VAL A 266 -18.35 37.98 0.05
N HIS A 267 -17.26 37.44 -0.51
CA HIS A 267 -16.96 36.03 -0.41
C HIS A 267 -16.75 35.62 1.06
N GLY A 268 -17.48 34.62 1.53
CA GLY A 268 -17.52 34.24 2.95
C GLY A 268 -18.52 35.02 3.82
N GLY A 269 -19.29 35.95 3.22
CA GLY A 269 -20.33 36.72 3.91
C GLY A 269 -19.82 38.01 4.58
N SER A 270 -20.71 38.67 5.33
CA SER A 270 -20.38 39.90 6.07
C SER A 270 -19.29 39.67 7.12
N THR A 271 -18.35 40.59 7.26
CA THR A 271 -17.20 40.39 8.15
C THR A 271 -16.56 41.71 8.61
N VAL A 272 -15.77 41.65 9.68
CA VAL A 272 -14.94 42.76 10.16
C VAL A 272 -13.60 42.72 9.45
N ILE A 273 -13.14 43.85 8.92
CA ILE A 273 -11.84 44.05 8.26
C ILE A 273 -10.90 44.72 9.26
N ASN A 274 -9.70 44.17 9.42
CA ASN A 274 -8.68 44.70 10.32
C ASN A 274 -7.59 45.46 9.53
N PRO A 275 -6.86 46.39 10.18
CA PRO A 275 -5.70 47.03 9.58
C PRO A 275 -4.73 46.00 9.01
N GLY A 276 -4.32 46.21 7.75
CA GLY A 276 -3.45 45.33 6.99
C GLY A 276 -4.16 44.33 6.07
N ASP A 277 -5.46 44.05 6.28
CA ASP A 277 -6.24 43.22 5.36
C ASP A 277 -6.35 43.89 3.98
N GLU A 278 -6.38 43.10 2.91
CA GLU A 278 -6.60 43.58 1.54
C GLU A 278 -7.95 43.09 0.99
N LEU A 279 -8.61 43.93 0.18
CA LEU A 279 -9.88 43.60 -0.47
C LEU A 279 -9.70 43.70 -1.98
N ASP A 280 -9.85 42.58 -2.67
CA ASP A 280 -9.87 42.55 -4.12
C ASP A 280 -11.32 42.69 -4.60
N ILE A 281 -11.59 43.79 -5.29
CA ILE A 281 -12.92 44.14 -5.78
C ILE A 281 -12.93 43.99 -7.29
N VAL A 282 -13.92 43.25 -7.79
CA VAL A 282 -14.20 43.10 -9.22
C VAL A 282 -15.64 43.53 -9.49
N ALA A 283 -15.82 44.46 -10.43
CA ALA A 283 -17.14 44.82 -10.94
C ALA A 283 -17.62 43.75 -11.94
N ASP A 284 -18.53 42.87 -11.52
CA ASP A 284 -19.16 41.88 -12.42
C ASP A 284 -20.07 42.59 -13.43
N THR A 285 -20.80 43.59 -12.94
CA THR A 285 -21.42 44.64 -13.76
C THR A 285 -21.03 45.99 -13.16
N VAL A 286 -21.38 47.10 -13.81
CA VAL A 286 -21.09 48.44 -13.27
C VAL A 286 -21.66 48.67 -11.86
N SER A 287 -22.71 47.94 -11.45
CA SER A 287 -23.37 48.10 -10.15
C SER A 287 -23.36 46.84 -9.29
N LYS A 288 -22.69 45.76 -9.72
CA LYS A 288 -22.56 44.51 -8.96
C LYS A 288 -21.09 44.19 -8.72
N PHE A 289 -20.72 43.99 -7.47
CA PHE A 289 -19.33 43.82 -7.06
C PHE A 289 -19.11 42.48 -6.38
N LEU A 290 -18.03 41.81 -6.76
CA LEU A 290 -17.48 40.64 -6.09
C LEU A 290 -16.29 41.10 -5.25
N VAL A 291 -16.30 40.78 -3.97
CA VAL A 291 -15.27 41.20 -3.01
C VAL A 291 -14.64 39.97 -2.39
N THR A 292 -13.32 39.85 -2.53
CA THR A 292 -12.53 38.82 -1.86
C THR A 292 -11.64 39.48 -0.81
N VAL A 293 -11.71 39.01 0.43
CA VAL A 293 -10.89 39.54 1.54
C VAL A 293 -9.65 38.66 1.72
N ARG A 294 -8.47 39.25 1.58
CA ARG A 294 -7.17 38.65 1.92
C ARG A 294 -6.75 39.13 3.31
N ARG A 295 -6.78 38.23 4.28
CA ARG A 295 -6.48 38.55 5.69
C ARG A 295 -4.99 38.69 5.93
N ASN A 296 -4.56 39.74 6.61
CA ASN A 296 -3.20 39.92 7.10
C ASN A 296 -3.10 39.50 8.58
N ASN A 297 -3.38 38.22 8.85
CA ASN A 297 -3.34 37.67 10.20
C ASN A 297 -1.95 37.14 10.61
N GLY A 298 -0.89 37.42 9.84
CA GLY A 298 0.46 36.92 10.10
C GLY A 298 0.63 35.40 9.94
N ALA A 299 -0.45 34.66 9.70
CA ALA A 299 -0.39 33.28 9.21
C ALA A 299 -0.22 33.39 7.69
N GLY A 300 0.95 33.02 7.18
CA GLY A 300 1.25 33.07 5.74
C GLY A 300 0.07 32.52 4.94
N ALA A 301 -0.35 33.29 3.92
CA ALA A 301 -1.49 33.03 3.04
C ALA A 301 -1.87 31.56 3.09
N GLY A 302 -2.93 31.25 3.86
CA GLY A 302 -3.36 29.89 4.11
C GLY A 302 -3.40 29.18 2.77
N ALA A 303 -2.52 28.19 2.62
CA ALA A 303 -2.53 27.35 1.45
C ALA A 303 -3.99 26.97 1.20
N THR A 304 -4.43 26.98 -0.04
CA THR A 304 -5.65 26.33 -0.53
C THR A 304 -5.58 24.80 -0.33
N GLY A 305 -4.97 24.35 0.77
CA GLY A 305 -4.81 22.98 1.20
C GLY A 305 -5.89 22.66 2.21
N ARG A 306 -6.54 21.52 1.99
CA ARG A 306 -7.54 20.95 2.89
C ARG A 306 -6.97 20.85 4.31
N ASN A 307 -7.69 21.35 5.31
CA ASN A 307 -7.27 21.22 6.70
C ASN A 307 -7.39 19.74 7.11
N THR A 308 -6.26 19.09 7.36
CA THR A 308 -6.18 17.66 7.70
C THR A 308 -5.81 17.51 9.17
N GLN A 309 -6.70 16.90 9.95
CA GLN A 309 -6.51 16.65 11.38
C GLN A 309 -6.37 15.15 11.63
N VAL A 310 -5.35 14.75 12.40
CA VAL A 310 -5.17 13.36 12.87
C VAL A 310 -5.46 13.30 14.37
N LEU A 311 -6.57 12.66 14.73
CA LEU A 311 -7.05 12.55 16.10
C LEU A 311 -6.65 11.17 16.66
N LYS A 312 -5.86 11.19 17.74
CA LYS A 312 -5.31 9.98 18.42
C LYS A 312 -5.90 9.77 19.82
N ALA A 313 -6.86 10.59 20.21
CA ALA A 313 -7.59 10.46 21.47
C ALA A 313 -9.08 10.69 21.22
N SER A 314 -9.93 10.04 22.02
CA SER A 314 -11.37 10.32 22.05
C SER A 314 -11.61 11.78 22.39
N THR A 315 -12.52 12.42 21.67
CA THR A 315 -12.82 13.84 21.82
C THR A 315 -14.19 14.18 21.24
N VAL A 316 -14.67 15.38 21.51
CA VAL A 316 -15.74 15.99 20.73
C VAL A 316 -15.08 16.87 19.67
N TRP A 317 -15.20 16.47 18.40
CA TRP A 317 -14.72 17.26 17.28
C TRP A 317 -15.79 18.25 16.85
N ALA A 318 -15.42 19.52 16.68
CA ALA A 318 -16.31 20.55 16.15
C ALA A 318 -15.87 20.96 14.74
N ALA A 319 -16.80 20.99 13.79
CA ALA A 319 -16.51 21.47 12.45
C ALA A 319 -16.08 22.94 12.50
N GLN A 320 -14.88 23.24 11.99
CA GLN A 320 -14.34 24.60 12.03
C GLN A 320 -14.85 25.47 10.87
N ILE A 321 -15.34 24.84 9.81
CA ILE A 321 -15.80 25.48 8.58
C ILE A 321 -17.04 24.76 8.08
N THR A 322 -17.90 25.48 7.36
CA THR A 322 -19.10 24.92 6.73
C THR A 322 -18.72 24.32 5.37
N GLY A 323 -19.03 23.05 5.15
CA GLY A 323 -18.80 22.39 3.86
C GLY A 323 -18.72 20.88 3.94
N TRP A 324 -18.15 20.27 2.91
CA TRP A 324 -17.96 18.82 2.81
C TRP A 324 -16.69 18.36 3.54
N HIS A 325 -16.86 17.59 4.59
CA HIS A 325 -15.78 16.92 5.32
C HIS A 325 -15.67 15.46 4.89
N THR A 326 -14.47 14.90 5.01
CA THR A 326 -14.26 13.45 4.92
C THR A 326 -13.59 12.96 6.19
N VAL A 327 -14.17 11.93 6.81
CA VAL A 327 -13.57 11.24 7.95
C VAL A 327 -13.15 9.83 7.54
N MET A 328 -11.93 9.46 7.88
CA MET A 328 -11.45 8.08 7.90
C MET A 328 -11.31 7.67 9.36
N LEU A 329 -12.10 6.70 9.80
CA LEU A 329 -12.06 6.13 11.13
C LEU A 329 -11.43 4.74 11.07
N VAL A 330 -10.35 4.55 11.84
CA VAL A 330 -9.65 3.28 11.96
C VAL A 330 -9.80 2.78 13.39
N GLY A 331 -10.35 1.58 13.56
CA GLY A 331 -10.49 0.97 14.87
C GLY A 331 -9.15 0.49 15.44
N ALA A 332 -9.16 0.02 16.69
CA ALA A 332 -7.98 -0.57 17.31
C ALA A 332 -7.90 -2.08 17.04
N ALA A 333 -6.69 -2.65 17.02
CA ALA A 333 -6.49 -4.08 16.78
C ALA A 333 -6.29 -4.87 18.08
N GLY A 334 -6.62 -6.17 18.05
CA GLY A 334 -6.37 -7.07 19.18
C GLY A 334 -4.87 -7.37 19.35
N SER A 335 -4.50 -8.09 20.40
CA SER A 335 -3.14 -8.63 20.57
C SER A 335 -3.09 -10.13 20.26
N GLY A 336 -1.94 -10.61 19.78
CA GLY A 336 -1.68 -12.02 19.53
C GLY A 336 -1.61 -12.84 20.82
N ALA A 337 -1.45 -14.15 20.68
CA ALA A 337 -1.43 -15.09 21.80
C ALA A 337 -0.02 -15.56 22.17
N CYS A 338 0.13 -16.16 23.35
CA CYS A 338 1.36 -16.82 23.80
C CYS A 338 1.11 -18.31 24.12
N ALA A 339 1.97 -19.21 23.65
CA ALA A 339 1.88 -20.64 23.95
C ALA A 339 3.25 -21.23 24.35
N ILE A 340 3.29 -22.01 25.43
CA ILE A 340 4.48 -22.71 25.92
C ILE A 340 4.15 -24.19 26.11
N GLY A 341 4.87 -25.07 25.43
CA GLY A 341 4.84 -26.51 25.62
C GLY A 341 6.11 -27.02 26.30
N VAL A 342 5.99 -27.84 27.35
CA VAL A 342 7.10 -28.50 28.06
C VAL A 342 6.82 -30.00 28.24
N GLY A 343 7.87 -30.84 28.28
CA GLY A 343 7.77 -32.25 28.66
C GLY A 343 7.05 -33.17 27.65
N GLY A 344 7.22 -32.93 26.34
CA GLY A 344 6.60 -33.71 25.23
C GLY A 344 5.90 -32.84 24.17
N ALA A 345 6.49 -31.68 23.87
CA ALA A 345 5.79 -30.43 23.58
C ALA A 345 5.12 -30.27 22.20
N ARG A 346 3.99 -29.55 22.17
CA ARG A 346 3.30 -29.00 20.99
C ARG A 346 2.80 -27.60 21.35
N ALA A 347 3.16 -26.51 20.68
CA ALA A 347 2.67 -25.17 21.02
C ALA A 347 2.15 -24.42 19.81
N ALA A 348 0.93 -23.89 19.86
CA ALA A 348 0.32 -23.12 18.77
C ALA A 348 -0.19 -21.78 19.31
N ALA A 349 0.21 -20.68 18.71
CA ALA A 349 -0.29 -19.34 19.01
C ALA A 349 -0.60 -18.60 17.70
N SER A 350 -1.82 -18.12 17.52
CA SER A 350 -2.16 -17.26 16.38
C SER A 350 -1.89 -15.79 16.70
N GLY A 351 -1.62 -15.00 15.66
CA GLY A 351 -1.64 -13.54 15.75
C GLY A 351 -3.05 -13.00 15.93
N SER A 352 -3.18 -11.70 16.17
CA SER A 352 -4.47 -11.02 16.21
C SER A 352 -4.94 -10.54 14.85
N SER A 353 -6.24 -10.27 14.79
CA SER A 353 -6.86 -9.62 13.64
C SER A 353 -6.67 -8.11 13.71
N THR A 354 -7.00 -7.44 12.60
CA THR A 354 -7.04 -5.97 12.58
C THR A 354 -8.42 -5.43 12.84
N ALA A 355 -8.47 -4.13 13.06
CA ALA A 355 -9.71 -3.38 13.09
C ALA A 355 -10.30 -3.17 11.70
N GLY A 356 -11.57 -2.78 11.65
CA GLY A 356 -12.18 -2.21 10.45
C GLY A 356 -11.72 -0.78 10.17
N ILE A 357 -11.92 -0.36 8.92
CA ILE A 357 -11.72 1.00 8.44
C ILE A 357 -13.03 1.50 7.82
N VAL A 358 -13.46 2.70 8.20
CA VAL A 358 -14.68 3.34 7.69
C VAL A 358 -14.33 4.70 7.11
N LEU A 359 -14.77 4.97 5.88
CA LEU A 359 -14.66 6.30 5.26
C LEU A 359 -16.05 6.87 5.02
N LYS A 360 -16.25 8.13 5.38
CA LYS A 360 -17.50 8.85 5.15
C LYS A 360 -17.22 10.28 4.70
N THR A 361 -17.89 10.71 3.64
CA THR A 361 -18.00 12.11 3.27
C THR A 361 -19.35 12.64 3.75
N PHE A 362 -19.35 13.76 4.45
CA PHE A 362 -20.55 14.36 5.01
C PHE A 362 -20.47 15.89 5.00
N TYR A 363 -21.63 16.53 4.93
CA TYR A 363 -21.72 17.98 5.03
C TYR A 363 -21.89 18.36 6.51
N ALA A 364 -21.12 19.34 6.98
CA ALA A 364 -21.24 19.91 8.31
C ALA A 364 -21.27 21.44 8.23
N THR A 365 -21.98 22.06 9.17
CA THR A 365 -21.93 23.51 9.39
C THR A 365 -20.87 23.82 10.44
N ALA A 366 -20.16 24.94 10.29
CA ALA A 366 -19.22 25.39 11.31
C ALA A 366 -19.90 25.47 12.69
N GLY A 367 -19.33 24.79 13.69
CA GLY A 367 -19.88 24.64 15.03
C GLY A 367 -20.62 23.32 15.29
N ASP A 368 -20.98 22.56 14.25
CA ASP A 368 -21.55 21.21 14.43
C ASP A 368 -20.55 20.31 15.16
N THR A 369 -21.03 19.52 16.13
CA THR A 369 -20.19 18.67 16.98
C THR A 369 -20.42 17.19 16.73
N TYR A 370 -19.33 16.43 16.80
CA TYR A 370 -19.29 14.99 16.56
C TYR A 370 -18.48 14.34 17.66
N THR A 371 -19.06 13.34 18.32
CA THR A 371 -18.39 12.56 19.35
C THR A 371 -17.52 11.51 18.67
N LEU A 372 -16.20 11.65 18.80
CA LEU A 372 -15.21 10.65 18.41
C LEU A 372 -14.84 9.81 19.64
N VAL A 373 -15.12 8.52 19.59
CA VAL A 373 -14.62 7.54 20.56
C VAL A 373 -13.61 6.64 19.86
N LEU A 374 -12.36 6.71 20.28
CA LEU A 374 -11.32 5.79 19.84
C LEU A 374 -11.27 4.61 20.80
N GLY A 375 -11.44 3.41 20.25
CA GLY A 375 -11.40 2.16 20.98
C GLY A 375 -10.01 1.86 21.54
N ALA A 376 -9.97 1.27 22.73
CA ALA A 376 -8.73 0.77 23.30
C ALA A 376 -8.18 -0.42 22.47
N ARG A 377 -6.88 -0.43 22.24
CA ARG A 377 -6.16 -1.56 21.63
C ARG A 377 -6.14 -2.78 22.53
N GLY A 378 -5.99 -3.96 21.93
CA GLY A 378 -5.70 -5.19 22.67
C GLY A 378 -4.37 -5.05 23.42
N ALA A 379 -4.42 -5.14 24.74
CA ALA A 379 -3.22 -5.05 25.58
C ALA A 379 -2.28 -6.24 25.35
N SER A 380 -0.96 -6.02 25.45
CA SER A 380 0.03 -7.07 25.38
C SER A 380 -0.25 -8.18 26.41
N VAL A 381 -0.01 -9.43 26.03
CA VAL A 381 -0.08 -10.57 26.94
C VAL A 381 1.32 -11.10 27.21
N THR A 382 1.66 -11.29 28.48
CA THR A 382 2.99 -11.75 28.91
C THR A 382 2.86 -12.93 29.86
N THR A 383 3.58 -14.01 29.59
CA THR A 383 3.63 -15.19 30.45
C THR A 383 5.06 -15.43 30.93
N PRO A 384 5.36 -15.20 32.22
CA PRO A 384 6.54 -15.78 32.85
C PRO A 384 6.19 -17.23 33.20
N SER A 385 6.82 -18.21 32.56
CA SER A 385 6.64 -19.61 32.96
C SER A 385 7.93 -20.19 33.50
N THR A 386 7.78 -20.99 34.55
CA THR A 386 8.80 -21.91 35.06
C THR A 386 8.22 -23.31 34.98
N GLY A 387 8.48 -24.01 33.87
CA GLY A 387 8.31 -25.46 33.81
C GLY A 387 6.89 -26.00 33.67
N ALA A 388 5.93 -25.25 33.12
CA ALA A 388 4.58 -25.74 32.85
C ALA A 388 4.09 -25.39 31.44
N ASN A 389 3.13 -26.16 30.94
CA ASN A 389 2.38 -25.84 29.73
C ASN A 389 1.54 -24.58 29.97
N VAL A 390 1.64 -23.59 29.08
CA VAL A 390 0.89 -22.33 29.19
C VAL A 390 0.25 -22.00 27.86
N ALA A 391 -1.06 -21.73 27.86
CA ALA A 391 -1.76 -21.13 26.73
C ALA A 391 -2.42 -19.84 27.22
N LEU A 392 -2.00 -18.70 26.68
CA LEU A 392 -2.57 -17.40 26.99
C LEU A 392 -3.08 -16.75 25.71
N ASN A 393 -4.40 -16.65 25.59
CA ASN A 393 -5.03 -15.90 24.51
C ASN A 393 -4.68 -14.41 24.63
N GLY A 394 -4.69 -13.71 23.50
CA GLY A 394 -4.52 -12.26 23.49
C GLY A 394 -5.73 -11.52 24.06
N ASN A 395 -5.78 -10.21 23.83
CA ASN A 395 -6.88 -9.35 24.22
C ASN A 395 -7.58 -8.76 23.00
N ASP A 396 -8.91 -8.72 23.05
CA ASP A 396 -9.75 -8.07 22.04
C ASP A 396 -9.56 -6.55 22.13
N ALA A 397 -9.68 -5.86 20.99
CA ALA A 397 -9.81 -4.41 20.96
C ALA A 397 -11.26 -3.97 21.07
N VAL A 398 -11.43 -2.73 21.52
CA VAL A 398 -12.72 -2.04 21.57
C VAL A 398 -12.98 -1.33 20.25
N ASP A 399 -14.25 -1.24 19.87
CA ASP A 399 -14.71 -0.53 18.68
C ASP A 399 -14.43 0.98 18.78
N SER A 400 -14.22 1.62 17.63
CA SER A 400 -14.16 3.07 17.51
C SER A 400 -15.42 3.60 16.83
N THR A 401 -15.93 4.74 17.28
CA THR A 401 -17.14 5.36 16.75
C THR A 401 -16.95 6.84 16.46
N PHE A 402 -17.68 7.34 15.47
CA PHE A 402 -17.78 8.76 15.16
C PHE A 402 -19.24 9.10 14.90
N VAL A 403 -19.86 9.83 15.83
CA VAL A 403 -21.32 10.03 15.87
C VAL A 403 -21.67 11.50 16.06
N GLY A 404 -22.52 12.04 15.20
CA GLY A 404 -23.02 13.41 15.28
C GLY A 404 -23.86 13.77 14.06
N GLY A 405 -24.91 14.58 14.25
CA GLY A 405 -25.86 14.90 13.18
C GLY A 405 -26.46 13.64 12.53
N SER A 406 -26.32 13.48 11.22
CA SER A 406 -26.71 12.29 10.46
C SER A 406 -25.60 11.25 10.27
N VAL A 407 -24.42 11.47 10.88
CA VAL A 407 -23.25 10.59 10.77
C VAL A 407 -23.22 9.64 11.96
N SER A 408 -23.12 8.33 11.68
CA SER A 408 -22.94 7.27 12.68
C SER A 408 -22.02 6.20 12.11
N LEU A 409 -20.75 6.26 12.46
CA LEU A 409 -19.70 5.34 11.98
C LEU A 409 -19.27 4.38 13.07
N THR A 410 -18.97 3.15 12.71
CA THR A 410 -18.37 2.16 13.61
C THR A 410 -17.27 1.39 12.92
N ALA A 411 -16.04 1.58 13.40
CA ALA A 411 -14.87 0.79 13.02
C ALA A 411 -14.61 -0.22 14.15
N GLY A 412 -15.07 -1.44 13.94
CA GLY A 412 -15.01 -2.53 14.91
C GLY A 412 -13.58 -2.91 15.26
N GLY A 413 -13.33 -3.17 16.55
CA GLY A 413 -12.04 -3.56 17.08
C GLY A 413 -11.66 -4.98 16.63
N GLY A 414 -10.37 -5.18 16.35
CA GLY A 414 -9.82 -6.49 16.03
C GLY A 414 -9.92 -7.47 17.20
N LYS A 415 -10.00 -8.77 16.90
CA LYS A 415 -10.09 -9.85 17.89
C LYS A 415 -8.72 -10.40 18.27
N LYS A 416 -8.65 -10.96 19.47
CA LYS A 416 -7.46 -11.59 20.04
C LYS A 416 -6.99 -12.79 19.23
N GLY A 417 -5.68 -13.01 19.25
CA GLY A 417 -5.11 -14.31 18.89
C GLY A 417 -5.51 -15.39 19.90
N ASN A 418 -5.50 -16.64 19.45
CA ASN A 418 -5.78 -17.81 20.27
C ASN A 418 -4.49 -18.59 20.54
N ALA A 419 -4.36 -19.15 21.74
CA ALA A 419 -3.29 -20.06 22.11
C ALA A 419 -3.85 -21.44 22.43
N THR A 420 -3.08 -22.47 22.11
CA THR A 420 -3.38 -23.85 22.49
C THR A 420 -2.09 -24.62 22.70
N VAL A 421 -2.07 -25.45 23.73
CA VAL A 421 -1.01 -26.41 24.01
C VAL A 421 -1.67 -27.78 24.06
N GLY A 422 -1.31 -28.65 23.12
CA GLY A 422 -2.02 -29.92 22.91
C GLY A 422 -1.38 -31.09 23.63
N SER A 423 -2.23 -32.05 24.02
CA SER A 423 -1.87 -33.40 24.51
C SER A 423 -2.25 -34.52 23.53
N THR A 424 -2.89 -34.18 22.40
CA THR A 424 -3.38 -35.11 21.38
C THR A 424 -2.60 -34.97 20.07
N SER A 425 -2.88 -35.85 19.10
CA SER A 425 -2.21 -35.85 17.78
C SER A 425 -2.48 -34.61 16.92
N SER A 426 -3.34 -33.68 17.35
CA SER A 426 -3.64 -32.44 16.64
C SER A 426 -3.86 -31.26 17.59
N THR A 427 -3.11 -30.17 17.40
CA THR A 427 -3.26 -28.92 18.15
C THR A 427 -3.62 -27.80 17.18
N VAL A 428 -4.73 -27.09 17.42
CA VAL A 428 -5.19 -26.00 16.54
C VAL A 428 -5.41 -24.74 17.34
N ALA A 429 -4.70 -23.67 16.97
CA ALA A 429 -5.05 -22.32 17.38
C ALA A 429 -5.76 -21.62 16.20
N ALA A 430 -7.07 -21.40 16.34
CA ALA A 430 -7.85 -20.72 15.31
C ALA A 430 -7.35 -19.28 15.10
N GLY A 431 -7.37 -18.82 13.85
CA GLY A 431 -7.13 -17.43 13.51
C GLY A 431 -8.20 -16.51 14.12
N ALA A 432 -7.80 -15.31 14.50
CA ALA A 432 -8.69 -14.28 14.99
C ALA A 432 -9.58 -13.75 13.84
N VAL A 433 -10.84 -13.49 14.10
CA VAL A 433 -11.76 -12.86 13.13
C VAL A 433 -11.50 -11.36 13.06
N GLY A 434 -11.51 -10.78 11.87
CA GLY A 434 -11.38 -9.33 11.65
C GLY A 434 -12.44 -8.49 12.36
N GLY A 435 -12.11 -7.23 12.68
CA GLY A 435 -13.08 -6.24 13.15
C GLY A 435 -14.14 -5.91 12.08
N THR A 436 -15.32 -5.46 12.49
CA THR A 436 -16.38 -5.05 11.57
C THR A 436 -16.17 -3.61 11.07
N ALA A 437 -16.87 -3.20 10.03
CA ALA A 437 -16.90 -1.81 9.57
C ALA A 437 -18.31 -1.46 9.07
N SER A 438 -18.88 -0.35 9.52
CA SER A 438 -20.23 0.07 9.12
C SER A 438 -20.46 1.58 9.22
N GLY A 439 -21.46 2.07 8.48
CA GLY A 439 -21.95 3.45 8.53
C GLY A 439 -21.25 4.42 7.57
N GLY A 440 -20.11 4.02 6.99
CA GLY A 440 -19.40 4.80 5.98
C GLY A 440 -19.97 4.62 4.58
N ASP A 441 -19.50 5.48 3.67
CA ASP A 441 -19.65 5.28 2.22
C ASP A 441 -18.79 4.11 1.75
N TYR A 442 -17.64 3.91 2.41
CA TYR A 442 -16.80 2.74 2.25
C TYR A 442 -16.56 2.09 3.61
N ASN A 443 -16.79 0.77 3.67
CA ASN A 443 -16.69 -0.02 4.88
C ASN A 443 -15.76 -1.21 4.61
N PHE A 444 -14.56 -1.15 5.17
CA PHE A 444 -13.54 -2.17 5.00
C PHE A 444 -13.42 -2.98 6.29
N PRO A 445 -13.97 -4.21 6.35
CA PRO A 445 -13.83 -5.05 7.53
C PRO A 445 -12.36 -5.38 7.77
N GLY A 446 -11.96 -5.53 9.03
CA GLY A 446 -10.62 -5.93 9.40
C GLY A 446 -10.25 -7.29 8.84
N SER A 447 -8.95 -7.52 8.68
CA SER A 447 -8.42 -8.79 8.22
C SER A 447 -8.30 -9.79 9.37
N PRO A 448 -8.67 -11.06 9.15
CA PRO A 448 -8.44 -12.12 10.12
C PRO A 448 -6.95 -12.49 10.20
N SER A 449 -6.51 -13.15 11.26
CA SER A 449 -5.17 -13.75 11.31
C SER A 449 -5.16 -15.18 10.78
N GLY A 450 -3.99 -15.67 10.37
CA GLY A 450 -3.77 -17.04 9.95
C GLY A 450 -3.96 -18.01 11.12
N SER A 451 -4.49 -19.19 10.82
CA SER A 451 -4.60 -20.26 11.81
C SER A 451 -3.27 -20.99 11.99
N VAL A 452 -3.11 -21.65 13.14
CA VAL A 452 -1.98 -22.54 13.40
C VAL A 452 -2.51 -23.95 13.61
N THR A 453 -2.09 -24.89 12.77
CA THR A 453 -2.45 -26.30 12.84
C THR A 453 -1.19 -27.15 12.98
N ILE A 454 -1.16 -27.98 14.00
CA ILE A 454 -0.07 -28.90 14.28
C ILE A 454 -0.62 -30.31 14.25
N THR A 455 -0.12 -31.15 13.35
CA THR A 455 -0.54 -32.55 13.16
C THR A 455 0.62 -33.52 13.41
N MET A 456 0.31 -34.65 14.02
CA MET A 456 1.25 -35.67 14.48
C MET A 456 1.01 -37.06 13.91
N SER A 457 2.10 -37.77 13.62
CA SER A 457 2.16 -39.23 13.55
C SER A 457 3.49 -39.70 14.14
N GLY A 458 3.51 -40.46 15.26
CA GLY A 458 4.73 -41.10 15.81
C GLY A 458 5.34 -40.49 17.11
N ALA A 459 6.41 -41.10 17.64
CA ALA A 459 7.09 -40.76 18.92
C ALA A 459 8.37 -39.89 18.74
N GLY A 460 8.72 -39.06 19.76
CA GLY A 460 9.85 -38.10 19.78
C GLY A 460 9.44 -36.67 19.39
N ILE A 461 9.02 -35.81 20.34
CA ILE A 461 8.12 -34.69 20.03
C ILE A 461 8.52 -33.36 20.69
N GLN A 462 8.80 -32.35 19.85
CA GLN A 462 8.71 -30.92 20.15
C GLN A 462 8.21 -30.25 18.87
N CYS A 463 7.09 -29.51 18.88
CA CYS A 463 6.64 -28.78 17.68
C CYS A 463 6.00 -27.44 18.05
N ASN A 464 6.27 -26.38 17.29
CA ASN A 464 5.70 -25.06 17.51
C ASN A 464 5.10 -24.45 16.25
N GLY A 465 4.09 -23.62 16.40
CA GLY A 465 3.63 -22.73 15.35
C GLY A 465 3.28 -21.35 15.92
N ALA A 466 3.57 -20.31 15.18
CA ALA A 466 3.26 -18.93 15.52
C ALA A 466 2.79 -18.19 14.26
N SER A 467 1.58 -17.65 14.21
CA SER A 467 1.16 -16.86 13.03
C SER A 467 1.34 -15.36 13.23
N GLY A 468 1.48 -14.63 12.13
CA GLY A 468 1.62 -13.17 12.13
C GLY A 468 0.35 -12.41 12.46
N GLY A 469 0.50 -11.16 12.86
CA GLY A 469 -0.60 -10.20 12.95
C GLY A 469 -1.15 -9.88 11.56
N ALA A 470 -2.46 -9.68 11.47
CA ALA A 470 -3.08 -9.23 10.24
C ALA A 470 -2.81 -7.73 9.97
N ALA A 471 -3.13 -7.26 8.76
CA ALA A 471 -3.14 -5.85 8.38
C ALA A 471 -4.52 -5.47 7.83
N PRO A 472 -5.07 -4.28 8.13
CA PRO A 472 -6.40 -3.92 7.69
C PRO A 472 -6.40 -3.70 6.17
N PRO A 473 -7.48 -4.07 5.47
CA PRO A 473 -7.62 -3.73 4.06
C PRO A 473 -7.97 -2.24 3.95
N TYR A 474 -7.27 -1.54 3.08
CA TYR A 474 -7.66 -0.18 2.66
C TYR A 474 -8.35 -0.18 1.28
N LYS A 475 -8.33 -1.33 0.60
CA LYS A 475 -9.04 -1.61 -0.64
C LYS A 475 -9.32 -3.11 -0.76
N GLY A 476 -10.37 -3.46 -1.49
CA GLY A 476 -10.69 -4.85 -1.79
C GLY A 476 -11.04 -5.69 -0.56
N SER A 477 -10.78 -6.98 -0.66
CA SER A 477 -11.09 -7.96 0.40
C SER A 477 -10.03 -7.99 1.50
N ALA A 478 -10.47 -8.29 2.72
CA ALA A 478 -9.59 -8.47 3.86
C ALA A 478 -8.70 -9.71 3.67
N ASN A 479 -7.38 -9.53 3.76
CA ASN A 479 -6.40 -10.58 3.53
C ASN A 479 -5.85 -11.10 4.86
N LYS A 480 -5.96 -12.40 5.09
CA LYS A 480 -5.43 -13.01 6.31
C LYS A 480 -3.91 -12.98 6.37
N SER A 481 -3.34 -12.97 7.58
CA SER A 481 -1.94 -13.37 7.73
C SER A 481 -1.76 -14.87 7.41
N GLY A 482 -0.53 -15.28 7.17
CA GLY A 482 -0.16 -16.61 6.70
C GLY A 482 -0.55 -17.69 7.69
N ASP A 483 -1.21 -18.73 7.18
CA ASP A 483 -1.49 -19.92 7.97
C ASP A 483 -0.18 -20.65 8.28
N VAL A 484 -0.16 -21.33 9.41
CA VAL A 484 0.96 -22.17 9.83
C VAL A 484 0.47 -23.61 9.94
N GLN A 485 1.07 -24.50 9.18
CA GLN A 485 0.81 -25.93 9.22
C GLN A 485 2.10 -26.68 9.54
N VAL A 486 2.09 -27.44 10.63
CA VAL A 486 3.24 -28.23 11.08
C VAL A 486 2.85 -29.69 11.13
N THR A 487 3.47 -30.52 10.30
CA THR A 487 3.24 -31.98 10.26
C THR A 487 4.51 -32.69 10.73
N SER A 488 4.38 -33.65 11.66
CA SER A 488 5.51 -34.32 12.31
C SER A 488 5.39 -35.84 12.23
N GLY A 489 6.40 -36.51 11.66
CA GLY A 489 6.48 -37.97 11.50
C GLY A 489 7.16 -38.78 12.62
N GLY A 490 7.59 -38.12 13.70
CA GLY A 490 8.29 -38.74 14.85
C GLY A 490 9.82 -38.63 14.79
N GLY A 491 10.42 -37.96 15.80
CA GLY A 491 11.87 -37.81 15.96
C GLY A 491 12.40 -36.43 16.45
N GLY A 492 11.54 -35.43 16.68
CA GLY A 492 11.81 -34.24 17.52
C GLY A 492 12.45 -33.01 16.85
N SER A 493 11.90 -31.84 17.20
CA SER A 493 12.15 -30.46 16.70
C SER A 493 11.39 -30.12 15.41
N ILE A 494 10.37 -29.26 15.49
CA ILE A 494 9.87 -28.53 14.31
C ILE A 494 9.29 -27.18 14.77
N MET A 495 9.64 -26.09 14.11
CA MET A 495 9.25 -24.73 14.47
C MET A 495 8.70 -24.00 13.25
N ALA A 496 7.60 -23.27 13.38
CA ALA A 496 7.03 -22.51 12.27
C ALA A 496 6.62 -21.10 12.68
N ALA A 497 6.98 -20.08 11.91
CA ALA A 497 6.55 -18.70 12.13
C ALA A 497 6.12 -18.05 10.81
N SER A 498 4.91 -17.51 10.74
CA SER A 498 4.50 -16.71 9.56
C SER A 498 4.75 -15.22 9.75
N GLY A 499 4.98 -14.54 8.63
CA GLY A 499 5.07 -13.09 8.58
C GLY A 499 3.76 -12.42 8.93
N GLY A 500 3.83 -11.19 9.43
CA GLY A 500 2.70 -10.29 9.48
C GLY A 500 2.22 -9.93 8.08
N ALA A 501 0.91 -9.75 7.94
CA ALA A 501 0.35 -9.26 6.69
C ALA A 501 0.84 -7.83 6.41
N GLY A 502 1.12 -7.55 5.14
CA GLY A 502 1.31 -6.19 4.66
C GLY A 502 -0.04 -5.51 4.45
N VAL A 503 -0.07 -4.19 4.45
CA VAL A 503 -1.29 -3.39 4.27
C VAL A 503 -1.94 -3.77 2.93
N GLY A 504 -3.01 -4.56 2.92
CA GLY A 504 -3.67 -5.05 1.70
C GLY A 504 -3.12 -6.36 1.09
N GLY A 505 -2.09 -6.99 1.66
CA GLY A 505 -1.49 -8.24 1.15
C GLY A 505 -1.52 -9.39 2.15
N LYS A 506 -1.75 -10.63 1.68
CA LYS A 506 -1.70 -11.86 2.50
C LYS A 506 -0.24 -12.26 2.78
N SER A 507 0.15 -12.55 4.02
CA SER A 507 1.49 -13.11 4.25
C SER A 507 1.57 -14.58 3.82
N GLY A 508 2.78 -15.04 3.49
CA GLY A 508 3.01 -16.39 3.00
C GLY A 508 2.58 -17.42 4.04
N ASN A 509 1.88 -18.47 3.59
CA ASN A 509 1.63 -19.62 4.44
C ASN A 509 2.95 -20.36 4.71
N VAL A 510 3.05 -20.97 5.88
CA VAL A 510 4.18 -21.81 6.25
C VAL A 510 3.68 -23.23 6.41
N THR A 511 4.15 -24.14 5.56
CA THR A 511 3.85 -25.57 5.67
C THR A 511 5.16 -26.30 5.91
N LEU A 512 5.29 -26.95 7.06
CA LEU A 512 6.48 -27.67 7.48
C LEU A 512 6.19 -29.16 7.64
N THR A 513 7.07 -29.97 7.07
CA THR A 513 7.09 -31.42 7.26
C THR A 513 8.36 -31.88 7.99
N ASN A 514 9.46 -31.11 7.90
CA ASN A 514 10.76 -31.32 8.56
C ASN A 514 11.36 -29.96 9.01
N ASP A 515 12.38 -29.92 9.87
CA ASP A 515 12.87 -28.80 10.71
C ASP A 515 12.87 -27.32 10.18
N MET A 516 12.84 -26.35 11.12
CA MET A 516 12.76 -24.85 11.03
C MET A 516 12.36 -24.15 9.70
N SER A 517 11.25 -23.40 9.68
CA SER A 517 11.00 -22.36 8.64
C SER A 517 10.24 -21.12 9.12
N ALA A 518 10.55 -19.98 8.51
CA ALA A 518 9.90 -18.70 8.74
C ALA A 518 9.55 -18.05 7.39
N SER A 519 8.37 -17.43 7.27
CA SER A 519 8.04 -16.64 6.07
C SER A 519 8.36 -15.16 6.26
N ALA A 520 8.67 -14.50 5.14
CA ALA A 520 8.67 -13.04 5.09
C ALA A 520 7.23 -12.50 5.22
N GLY A 521 7.13 -11.23 5.63
CA GLY A 521 5.87 -10.48 5.64
C GLY A 521 5.37 -10.19 4.24
N ALA A 522 4.07 -9.97 4.09
CA ALA A 522 3.51 -9.54 2.80
C ALA A 522 3.89 -8.09 2.48
N ASN A 523 3.97 -7.77 1.19
CA ASN A 523 3.93 -6.37 0.76
C ASN A 523 2.48 -5.85 0.79
N ALA A 524 2.29 -4.61 0.34
CA ALA A 524 0.98 -3.99 0.36
C ALA A 524 0.00 -4.47 -0.77
N TYR A 525 0.43 -5.37 -1.66
CA TYR A 525 -0.24 -5.61 -2.96
C TYR A 525 -0.35 -7.07 -3.39
N SER A 526 0.50 -7.94 -2.88
CA SER A 526 0.67 -9.29 -3.36
C SER A 526 0.91 -10.21 -2.19
N PRO A 527 0.35 -11.42 -2.23
CA PRO A 527 0.68 -12.43 -1.25
C PRO A 527 2.20 -12.63 -1.20
N SER A 528 2.79 -12.73 -0.02
CA SER A 528 4.17 -13.25 0.07
C SER A 528 4.18 -14.72 -0.30
N ALA A 529 5.29 -15.17 -0.89
CA ALA A 529 5.44 -16.57 -1.30
C ALA A 529 5.21 -17.51 -0.11
N ASN A 530 4.47 -18.59 -0.35
CA ASN A 530 4.33 -19.66 0.63
C ASN A 530 5.70 -20.32 0.83
N VAL A 531 6.01 -20.68 2.07
CA VAL A 531 7.26 -21.34 2.44
C VAL A 531 6.94 -22.79 2.78
N THR A 532 7.45 -23.70 1.96
CA THR A 532 7.33 -25.15 2.15
C THR A 532 8.61 -25.79 2.68
N ASN A 533 9.76 -25.09 2.65
CA ASN A 533 11.08 -25.49 3.17
C ASN A 533 11.97 -24.25 3.48
N SER A 534 13.06 -24.40 4.25
CA SER A 534 13.89 -23.32 4.81
C SER A 534 14.51 -22.34 3.79
N VAL A 535 13.72 -21.40 3.26
CA VAL A 535 14.20 -20.36 2.32
C VAL A 535 13.74 -18.98 2.79
N LEU A 536 14.68 -18.03 2.79
CA LEU A 536 14.46 -16.64 3.13
C LEU A 536 13.65 -15.95 2.02
N GLY A 537 12.42 -15.53 2.31
CA GLY A 537 11.63 -14.71 1.40
C GLY A 537 12.18 -13.29 1.28
N THR A 538 12.26 -12.74 0.07
CA THR A 538 12.64 -11.34 -0.18
C THR A 538 11.41 -10.43 -0.16
N ALA A 539 11.57 -9.21 0.38
CA ALA A 539 10.50 -8.23 0.47
C ALA A 539 10.41 -7.32 -0.78
N PRO A 540 9.22 -7.11 -1.36
CA PRO A 540 9.01 -6.14 -2.45
C PRO A 540 8.71 -4.69 -2.01
N VAL A 541 8.80 -3.77 -2.99
CA VAL A 541 8.76 -2.29 -2.90
C VAL A 541 7.35 -1.72 -2.61
N ILE A 542 7.31 -0.50 -2.04
CA ILE A 542 6.13 0.32 -1.71
C ILE A 542 5.39 0.76 -2.99
N ASP A 543 4.06 0.83 -2.94
CA ASP A 543 3.24 1.34 -4.05
C ASP A 543 3.19 2.87 -4.15
N THR A 544 3.26 3.34 -5.39
CA THR A 544 3.20 4.74 -5.79
C THR A 544 1.77 5.27 -5.97
N ASP A 545 0.77 4.42 -6.23
CA ASP A 545 -0.62 4.86 -6.45
C ASP A 545 -1.34 5.25 -5.14
N PHE A 546 -1.02 4.57 -4.03
CA PHE A 546 -1.53 4.92 -2.71
C PHE A 546 -1.01 6.29 -2.25
N LEU A 547 0.21 6.65 -2.65
CA LEU A 547 0.76 7.97 -2.36
C LEU A 547 -0.07 9.07 -3.01
N ASN A 548 -0.68 8.87 -4.19
CA ASN A 548 -1.42 9.92 -4.90
C ASN A 548 -2.78 10.27 -4.27
N ILE A 549 -3.45 9.32 -3.62
CA ILE A 549 -4.73 9.57 -2.92
C ILE A 549 -4.49 10.06 -1.49
N LEU A 550 -3.38 9.68 -0.86
CA LEU A 550 -2.98 10.12 0.49
C LEU A 550 -1.90 11.22 0.53
N LEU A 551 -1.50 11.81 -0.59
CA LEU A 551 -0.43 12.81 -0.68
C LEU A 551 -0.72 14.10 0.14
N SER A 552 -1.92 14.24 0.70
CA SER A 552 -2.30 15.30 1.65
C SER A 552 -2.24 14.89 3.13
N ILE A 553 -2.00 13.62 3.47
CA ILE A 553 -1.97 13.11 4.85
C ILE A 553 -0.54 12.64 5.17
N PRO A 554 0.12 13.15 6.23
CA PRO A 554 1.50 12.79 6.58
C PRO A 554 1.57 11.40 7.24
N LEU A 555 1.10 10.35 6.58
CA LEU A 555 1.20 8.97 7.06
C LEU A 555 2.37 8.29 6.37
N ASN A 556 3.43 8.00 7.13
CA ASN A 556 4.53 7.19 6.64
C ASN A 556 4.19 5.70 6.79
N LEU A 557 3.92 5.04 5.66
CA LEU A 557 3.48 3.64 5.59
C LEU A 557 4.66 2.67 5.36
N THR A 558 5.89 3.10 5.63
CA THR A 558 7.08 2.26 5.45
C THR A 558 7.06 1.12 6.47
N GLY A 559 6.51 -0.02 6.09
CA GLY A 559 6.79 -1.30 6.73
C GLY A 559 8.13 -1.82 6.23
N ALA A 560 9.23 -1.45 6.90
CA ALA A 560 10.53 -2.03 6.58
C ALA A 560 10.58 -3.46 7.15
N SER A 561 10.28 -4.44 6.31
CA SER A 561 10.58 -5.84 6.58
C SER A 561 12.09 -6.05 6.50
N THR A 562 12.70 -6.68 7.50
CA THR A 562 14.07 -7.20 7.39
C THR A 562 14.00 -8.70 7.06
N ASN A 563 15.12 -9.30 6.67
CA ASN A 563 15.15 -10.74 6.40
C ASN A 563 14.76 -11.53 7.67
N ALA A 564 14.03 -12.63 7.49
CA ALA A 564 13.76 -13.57 8.57
C ALA A 564 15.09 -14.04 9.18
N VAL A 565 15.23 -14.00 10.51
CA VAL A 565 16.46 -14.44 11.18
C VAL A 565 16.38 -15.96 11.37
N GLN A 566 17.32 -16.69 10.75
CA GLN A 566 17.60 -18.08 11.08
C GLN A 566 19.00 -18.19 11.70
N ASN A 567 19.08 -18.80 12.88
CA ASN A 567 20.28 -19.38 13.46
C ASN A 567 21.45 -18.41 13.77
N ALA A 568 21.19 -17.32 14.51
CA ALA A 568 22.28 -16.51 15.07
C ALA A 568 22.87 -17.20 16.31
N THR A 569 24.05 -17.82 16.16
CA THR A 569 24.80 -18.46 17.26
C THR A 569 25.32 -17.51 18.34
N SER A 570 25.16 -16.19 18.16
CA SER A 570 25.31 -15.16 19.21
C SER A 570 24.80 -13.80 18.72
N GLY A 571 23.81 -13.21 19.40
CA GLY A 571 23.34 -11.84 19.15
C GLY A 571 21.83 -11.64 19.27
N THR A 572 21.39 -10.41 19.51
CA THR A 572 19.98 -9.99 19.46
C THR A 572 19.43 -10.14 18.04
N ALA A 573 18.50 -11.08 17.83
CA ALA A 573 17.77 -11.22 16.58
C ALA A 573 16.56 -10.27 16.58
N SER A 574 16.55 -9.29 15.67
CA SER A 574 15.38 -8.46 15.38
C SER A 574 14.88 -8.73 13.96
N SER A 575 13.65 -9.22 13.84
CA SER A 575 12.96 -9.32 12.55
C SER A 575 12.20 -8.01 12.29
N GLY A 576 12.19 -7.48 11.07
CA GLY A 576 11.54 -6.21 10.76
C GLY A 576 10.02 -6.33 10.79
N ALA A 577 9.33 -5.19 10.65
CA ALA A 577 7.88 -5.12 10.62
C ALA A 577 7.31 -6.19 9.65
N GLY A 578 6.56 -7.16 10.19
CA GLY A 578 5.91 -8.20 9.42
C GLY A 578 6.74 -9.46 9.13
N THR A 579 7.96 -9.64 9.62
CA THR A 579 8.72 -10.89 9.33
C THR A 579 8.67 -11.91 10.47
N GLY A 580 8.41 -13.18 10.13
CA GLY A 580 8.40 -14.27 11.10
C GLY A 580 9.81 -14.56 11.62
N GLY A 581 9.93 -14.94 12.89
CA GLY A 581 11.20 -15.27 13.54
C GLY A 581 11.24 -16.71 14.08
N THR A 582 12.31 -17.45 13.79
CA THR A 582 12.58 -18.81 14.30
C THR A 582 13.99 -18.89 14.89
N ILE A 583 14.16 -19.49 16.07
CA ILE A 583 15.49 -19.72 16.67
C ILE A 583 15.70 -21.18 17.09
N GLY A 584 16.79 -21.76 16.59
CA GLY A 584 17.30 -23.07 16.98
C GLY A 584 18.08 -23.04 18.30
N SER A 585 18.30 -24.22 18.86
CA SER A 585 19.00 -24.45 20.14
C SER A 585 20.42 -23.86 20.15
N GLY A 586 20.62 -22.70 20.81
CA GLY A 586 21.94 -22.08 21.03
C GLY A 586 21.89 -20.57 21.33
N ILE A 587 21.67 -20.21 22.60
CA ILE A 587 21.81 -18.90 23.29
C ILE A 587 21.87 -17.62 22.40
N PRO A 588 20.72 -16.92 22.26
CA PRO A 588 20.63 -15.56 22.79
C PRO A 588 19.52 -15.41 23.85
N THR A 589 19.69 -14.44 24.75
CA THR A 589 18.82 -14.18 25.92
C THR A 589 17.53 -13.40 25.59
N THR A 590 17.46 -12.73 24.43
CA THR A 590 16.31 -11.89 24.03
C THR A 590 16.05 -11.97 22.52
N ILE A 591 14.78 -12.15 22.15
CA ILE A 591 14.29 -12.24 20.77
C ILE A 591 13.08 -11.31 20.64
N GLY A 592 13.04 -10.51 19.58
CA GLY A 592 11.90 -9.64 19.30
C GLY A 592 11.65 -9.50 17.80
N SER A 593 10.40 -9.61 17.34
CA SER A 593 10.06 -8.95 16.09
C SER A 593 9.87 -7.46 16.34
N GLY A 594 10.34 -6.65 15.41
CA GLY A 594 10.28 -5.21 15.44
C GLY A 594 8.85 -4.72 15.40
N SER A 595 8.66 -3.49 15.88
CA SER A 595 7.35 -2.85 15.85
C SER A 595 6.90 -2.64 14.41
N ALA A 596 5.65 -2.99 14.13
CA ALA A 596 5.05 -2.68 12.85
C ALA A 596 4.72 -1.18 12.80
N SER A 597 5.11 -0.54 11.70
CA SER A 597 4.70 0.81 11.37
C SER A 597 3.20 0.85 11.01
N MET A 598 2.71 2.01 10.57
CA MET A 598 1.27 2.27 10.40
C MET A 598 0.55 1.14 9.63
N LEU A 599 -0.47 0.55 10.25
CA LEU A 599 -1.38 -0.47 9.69
C LEU A 599 -0.74 -1.84 9.39
N GLY A 600 0.57 -2.02 9.52
CA GLY A 600 1.22 -3.31 9.31
C GLY A 600 0.98 -4.29 10.46
N GLY A 601 0.91 -5.59 10.15
CA GLY A 601 0.94 -6.64 11.17
C GLY A 601 2.37 -6.98 11.59
N THR A 602 2.61 -7.33 12.86
CA THR A 602 3.92 -7.88 13.27
C THR A 602 4.05 -9.37 12.93
N GLY A 603 5.27 -9.88 12.82
CA GLY A 603 5.51 -11.31 12.55
C GLY A 603 5.25 -12.21 13.76
N GLY A 604 4.94 -13.48 13.51
CA GLY A 604 4.94 -14.50 14.55
C GLY A 604 6.37 -14.84 14.99
N VAL A 605 6.54 -15.22 16.26
CA VAL A 605 7.85 -15.61 16.79
C VAL A 605 7.76 -16.98 17.42
N THR A 606 8.67 -17.87 17.05
CA THR A 606 8.76 -19.19 17.64
C THR A 606 10.19 -19.57 18.01
N CYS A 607 10.34 -20.35 19.08
CA CYS A 607 11.64 -20.79 19.56
C CYS A 607 11.57 -22.17 20.18
N GLN A 608 12.65 -22.92 20.02
CA GLN A 608 12.83 -24.20 20.66
C GLN A 608 14.16 -24.18 21.41
N THR A 609 14.11 -24.44 22.72
CA THR A 609 15.30 -24.36 23.57
C THR A 609 15.30 -25.45 24.63
N GLY A 610 16.50 -25.81 25.09
CA GLY A 610 16.69 -26.51 26.37
C GLY A 610 17.15 -25.59 27.50
N SER A 611 17.29 -24.28 27.26
CA SER A 611 17.88 -23.31 28.18
C SER A 611 16.85 -22.37 28.81
N SER A 612 17.05 -22.06 30.09
CA SER A 612 16.26 -21.12 30.88
C SER A 612 16.70 -19.66 30.68
N GLY A 613 15.83 -18.70 31.02
CA GLY A 613 16.11 -17.26 31.00
C GLY A 613 15.84 -16.55 29.68
N MET A 614 15.04 -17.14 28.77
CA MET A 614 14.76 -16.51 27.47
C MET A 614 13.64 -15.47 27.56
N THR A 615 13.77 -14.38 26.79
CA THR A 615 12.69 -13.42 26.55
C THR A 615 12.33 -13.38 25.07
N MET A 616 11.06 -13.54 24.72
CA MET A 616 10.54 -13.53 23.35
C MET A 616 9.44 -12.49 23.20
N SER A 617 9.46 -11.70 22.13
CA SER A 617 8.42 -10.70 21.84
C SER A 617 7.99 -10.69 20.38
N SER A 618 6.68 -10.61 20.11
CA SER A 618 6.16 -10.36 18.76
C SER A 618 6.18 -8.86 18.37
N GLY A 619 6.70 -7.98 19.23
CA GLY A 619 6.67 -6.53 19.00
C GLY A 619 5.25 -5.93 19.03
N ASP A 620 5.20 -4.60 19.06
CA ASP A 620 3.96 -3.82 19.09
C ASP A 620 3.55 -3.40 17.68
N SER A 621 2.25 -3.32 17.44
CA SER A 621 1.70 -2.60 16.29
C SER A 621 1.36 -1.17 16.71
N THR A 622 1.71 -0.19 15.87
CA THR A 622 1.51 1.22 16.21
C THR A 622 0.05 1.63 16.03
N TYR A 623 -0.54 1.37 14.86
CA TYR A 623 -1.91 1.79 14.50
C TYR A 623 -2.60 0.72 13.65
N GLY A 624 -3.84 0.36 13.98
CA GLY A 624 -4.73 -0.52 13.19
C GLY A 624 -4.28 -1.96 12.86
N GLY A 625 -2.98 -2.27 12.87
CA GLY A 625 -2.44 -3.60 12.57
C GLY A 625 -2.45 -4.57 13.76
N GLY A 626 -2.54 -5.87 13.51
CA GLY A 626 -2.47 -6.91 14.54
C GLY A 626 -1.03 -7.23 14.96
N THR A 627 -0.87 -7.96 16.07
CA THR A 627 0.41 -8.50 16.52
C THR A 627 0.48 -10.01 16.31
N GLY A 628 1.69 -10.52 16.07
CA GLY A 628 1.95 -11.94 15.90
C GLY A 628 1.78 -12.74 17.20
N GLY A 629 1.55 -14.04 17.04
CA GLY A 629 1.62 -15.00 18.13
C GLY A 629 3.06 -15.31 18.53
N VAL A 630 3.25 -15.74 19.77
CA VAL A 630 4.55 -16.19 20.28
C VAL A 630 4.41 -17.62 20.79
N SER A 631 5.25 -18.54 20.30
CA SER A 631 5.24 -19.94 20.75
C SER A 631 6.60 -20.48 21.14
N LEU A 632 6.62 -21.33 22.16
CA LEU A 632 7.79 -22.03 22.67
C LEU A 632 7.48 -23.51 22.86
N SER A 633 8.42 -24.38 22.47
CA SER A 633 8.43 -25.78 22.87
C SER A 633 9.78 -26.09 23.49
N SER A 634 9.76 -26.87 24.56
CA SER A 634 10.96 -27.43 25.17
C SER A 634 10.72 -28.88 25.57
N GLY A 635 11.74 -29.72 25.35
CA GLY A 635 11.78 -31.08 25.89
C GLY A 635 12.02 -31.11 27.40
N SER A 636 12.53 -30.01 27.96
CA SER A 636 12.91 -29.88 29.37
C SER A 636 12.16 -28.73 30.06
N LEU A 637 12.18 -28.70 31.39
CA LEU A 637 11.68 -27.55 32.14
C LEU A 637 12.58 -26.34 31.86
N VAL A 638 11.99 -25.27 31.31
CA VAL A 638 12.69 -24.02 31.00
C VAL A 638 11.96 -22.86 31.66
N SER A 639 12.71 -21.83 32.06
CA SER A 639 12.14 -20.53 32.38
C SER A 639 12.17 -19.63 31.14
N ALA A 640 11.01 -19.08 30.77
CA ALA A 640 10.92 -18.17 29.64
C ALA A 640 9.83 -17.12 29.87
N THR A 641 10.06 -15.93 29.32
CA THR A 641 9.09 -14.83 29.25
C THR A 641 8.68 -14.67 27.80
N LEU A 642 7.42 -14.99 27.49
CA LEU A 642 6.84 -14.76 26.16
C LEU A 642 5.89 -13.58 26.21
N THR A 643 6.03 -12.64 25.28
CA THR A 643 5.20 -11.46 25.15
C THR A 643 4.64 -11.34 23.73
N SER A 644 3.32 -11.44 23.56
CA SER A 644 2.70 -10.90 22.35
C SER A 644 2.39 -9.43 22.59
N GLY A 645 2.90 -8.56 21.73
CA GLY A 645 2.84 -7.12 21.94
C GLY A 645 1.44 -6.54 21.77
N ASN A 646 1.34 -5.25 22.04
CA ASN A 646 0.11 -4.48 21.95
C ASN A 646 -0.39 -4.40 20.51
N GLY A 647 -1.71 -4.56 20.32
CA GLY A 647 -2.35 -4.29 19.03
C GLY A 647 -2.21 -2.82 18.61
N GLY A 648 -2.47 -2.54 17.33
CA GLY A 648 -2.47 -1.18 16.79
C GLY A 648 -3.51 -0.28 17.46
N GLN A 649 -3.15 0.96 17.77
CA GLN A 649 -4.08 1.96 18.29
C GLN A 649 -5.11 2.38 17.23
N ALA A 650 -6.29 2.79 17.68
CA ALA A 650 -7.28 3.47 16.85
C ALA A 650 -6.86 4.91 16.56
N PHE A 651 -7.35 5.45 15.44
CA PHE A 651 -7.22 6.89 15.12
C PHE A 651 -8.31 7.32 14.14
N ALA A 652 -8.50 8.63 14.03
CA ALA A 652 -9.33 9.22 12.98
C ALA A 652 -8.53 10.27 12.20
N VAL A 653 -8.80 10.37 10.91
CA VAL A 653 -8.34 11.48 10.07
C VAL A 653 -9.55 12.23 9.56
N ILE A 654 -9.59 13.55 9.76
CA ILE A 654 -10.66 14.41 9.25
C ILE A 654 -10.04 15.41 8.29
N ILE A 655 -10.54 15.41 7.07
CA ILE A 655 -10.18 16.34 6.01
C ILE A 655 -11.34 17.32 5.85
N SER A 656 -11.05 18.60 6.06
CA SER A 656 -12.02 19.69 5.92
C SER A 656 -11.75 20.50 4.64
N PRO A 657 -12.77 21.17 4.08
CA PRO A 657 -12.66 21.98 2.85
C PRO A 657 -11.51 23.00 2.85
#